data_AF-A0A419RVM2-F1
#
_entry.id   AF-A0A419RVM2-F1
#
_cell.length_a   1.000
_cell.length_b   1.000
_cell.length_c   1.000
_cell.angle_alpha   90.00
_cell.angle_beta   90.00
_cell.angle_gamma   90.00
#
_symmetry.space_group_name_H-M   'P 1'
#
loop_
_entity.id
_entity.type
_entity.pdbx_description
1 polymer ?
#
loop_
_entity_poly.entity_id
_entity_poly.type
_entity_poly.pdbx_seq_one_letter_code
_entity_poly.pdbx_strand_id
1 'polypeptide(L)'
;MLLSIRKSIVVRSCLAALASIVLASCAALPVSLPALPVPPPSWTTINGAGQPTARHEAGFVEHDGKLYLIGGRGVKPTDIFDPVADSWSAGAAVPVEMHHFQPVSVGDEIWIVGAMTGGWPNETPLPHVWRYLPGEDRWEEGIALPQHRLRGGGGVAIYGGRLWWAGGITDGHVSGSNGWLDSYDLETGEWRVHADAPHRRDHFQLLATGNRLYLAGGRRTGEDPDSGFEPTEPQGDMFDIANDRWLPTDPAFCLAEPSAGMMAAVWDGRLIFTGGESGAQQAAHARVAVYDPATRIWSALPALNNGRHGTGLAIHNGLAYVASGAGDRGGGPELTSIEALGMPRLLKPTQATAFQPVTLDFLASEYMQESDPATFTDHRLMVRFTSDSGDPSITVRGFFAGDGDAADSSADGGHIWRAIFTPPAAGNWRWTARFAAGDDIAISTDFAAGEDMPIGRPAQRGSQTGVLAVAENRQDGSSWTSADYGPLRVVDGRYRLPDQREWIKSGANSPENLLGFDGFDGTYRTSGNARDGEADSGDALHTFAPHLNDWQPGDPQWGAGEGRALVGLMNYLASVGVNSQYFLTWNVEGDGKDVWPYTAHDTYETFDVSKLGQWNRLFDHMQARGIALHVVLQETENELLMDGGNTERERRLYMAEMVARFAHHNGLIWNLGEENGPVHWRPEGQTDEQRMAMIDRMSAIDPYNRPLLLHTHSEAADKDEILTPLLGYPGLDGLSFQVSDPELVASETAKWLHLSREAGNPWVITMDEIGPWQDGAIPDDEASDDHARLLQLAMQAHLEAGGSGVEWYFGAHHPHNDLTAEDLRSRDLLFRRAAEIRRAWEAAQSR
;
A
#
# COMPACT_ATOMS: atom_id res chain seq x y z
N MET A 1 -29.78 -10.22 79.06
CA MET A 1 -30.85 -10.92 79.81
C MET A 1 -31.89 -11.36 78.81
N LEU A 2 -32.18 -12.68 78.81
CA LEU A 2 -33.27 -13.46 78.19
C LEU A 2 -34.28 -12.74 77.25
N LEU A 3 -34.53 -13.18 76.02
CA LEU A 3 -35.08 -14.46 75.47
C LEU A 3 -36.58 -14.36 75.14
N SER A 4 -36.95 -15.05 74.04
CA SER A 4 -38.25 -15.69 73.75
C SER A 4 -39.33 -14.80 73.10
N ILE A 5 -39.74 -14.92 71.81
CA ILE A 5 -40.19 -16.03 70.92
C ILE A 5 -41.71 -15.92 70.60
N ARG A 6 -42.00 -15.96 69.27
CA ARG A 6 -43.15 -16.50 68.49
C ARG A 6 -44.34 -15.60 68.01
N LYS A 7 -44.39 -15.54 66.66
CA LYS A 7 -45.50 -15.76 65.68
C LYS A 7 -46.62 -14.69 65.64
N SER A 8 -47.11 -14.20 64.49
CA SER A 8 -47.73 -14.88 63.31
C SER A 8 -48.05 -13.79 62.24
N ILE A 9 -48.11 -13.96 60.91
CA ILE A 9 -49.17 -14.52 60.03
C ILE A 9 -48.79 -14.19 58.56
N VAL A 10 -49.21 -15.03 57.60
CA VAL A 10 -49.06 -14.92 56.13
C VAL A 10 -50.37 -14.42 55.50
N VAL A 11 -50.36 -13.52 54.51
CA VAL A 11 -51.21 -13.54 53.28
C VAL A 11 -50.53 -12.77 52.12
N ARG A 12 -50.56 -13.36 50.91
CA ARG A 12 -50.02 -12.92 49.61
C ARG A 12 -50.78 -11.72 49.01
N SER A 13 -50.11 -10.91 48.17
CA SER A 13 -50.54 -10.50 46.80
C SER A 13 -49.55 -9.56 46.10
N CYS A 14 -49.29 -9.86 44.83
CA CYS A 14 -48.78 -9.03 43.72
C CYS A 14 -47.27 -8.65 43.63
N LEU A 15 -46.70 -9.04 42.48
CA LEU A 15 -45.32 -8.88 42.02
C LEU A 15 -44.98 -7.43 41.63
N ALA A 16 -43.76 -6.99 41.97
CA ALA A 16 -42.80 -6.38 41.03
C ALA A 16 -41.44 -6.25 41.74
N ALA A 17 -40.38 -6.71 41.07
CA ALA A 17 -39.08 -7.00 41.63
C ALA A 17 -38.13 -5.80 41.64
N LEU A 18 -37.34 -5.68 42.72
CA LEU A 18 -36.14 -4.85 42.80
C LEU A 18 -35.02 -5.64 43.50
N ALA A 19 -33.91 -5.76 42.78
CA ALA A 19 -32.51 -5.64 43.22
C ALA A 19 -32.01 -6.32 44.52
N SER A 20 -30.99 -7.18 44.31
CA SER A 20 -29.80 -7.37 45.18
C SER A 20 -30.04 -8.17 46.48
N ILE A 21 -29.26 -9.14 46.95
CA ILE A 21 -27.84 -9.53 46.92
C ILE A 21 -27.80 -11.03 47.28
N VAL A 22 -26.77 -11.79 46.86
CA VAL A 22 -25.92 -12.65 47.72
C VAL A 22 -25.00 -13.51 46.87
N LEU A 23 -23.71 -13.31 47.13
CA LEU A 23 -22.57 -14.08 46.65
C LEU A 23 -22.73 -15.58 46.90
N ALA A 24 -22.55 -16.38 45.85
CA ALA A 24 -22.06 -17.74 45.95
C ALA A 24 -20.87 -17.87 44.99
N SER A 25 -19.70 -18.16 45.54
CA SER A 25 -18.46 -18.39 44.81
C SER A 25 -18.58 -19.62 43.92
N CYS A 26 -18.68 -19.40 42.61
CA CYS A 26 -18.22 -20.37 41.62
C CYS A 26 -16.85 -19.89 41.15
N ALA A 27 -15.80 -20.46 41.74
CA ALA A 27 -14.48 -20.43 41.12
C ALA A 27 -14.56 -21.30 39.86
N ALA A 28 -14.97 -20.70 38.74
CA ALA A 28 -14.75 -21.27 37.43
C ALA A 28 -13.24 -21.18 37.19
N LEU A 29 -12.55 -22.30 37.39
CA LEU A 29 -11.19 -22.47 36.87
C LEU A 29 -11.24 -22.13 35.37
N PRO A 30 -10.38 -21.26 34.85
CA PRO A 30 -10.27 -21.06 33.41
C PRO A 30 -9.79 -22.39 32.84
N VAL A 31 -10.70 -23.14 32.23
CA VAL A 31 -10.33 -24.21 31.32
C VAL A 31 -9.74 -23.50 30.10
N SER A 32 -8.44 -23.23 30.16
CA SER A 32 -7.65 -22.99 28.95
C SER A 32 -7.79 -24.26 28.12
N LEU A 33 -8.69 -24.22 27.14
CA LEU A 33 -8.62 -25.15 26.03
C LEU A 33 -7.24 -24.91 25.42
N PRO A 34 -6.35 -25.91 25.34
CA PRO A 34 -5.12 -25.74 24.59
C PRO A 34 -5.54 -25.35 23.17
N ALA A 35 -5.06 -24.20 22.70
CA ALA A 35 -5.17 -23.85 21.29
C ALA A 35 -4.63 -25.06 20.51
N LEU A 36 -5.48 -25.69 19.70
CA LEU A 36 -5.01 -26.68 18.76
C LEU A 36 -3.92 -26.00 17.93
N PRO A 37 -2.69 -26.53 17.86
CA PRO A 37 -1.66 -25.94 17.04
C PRO A 37 -2.19 -25.92 15.60
N VAL A 38 -2.35 -24.72 15.04
CA VAL A 38 -2.58 -24.57 13.60
C VAL A 38 -1.36 -25.20 12.93
N PRO A 39 -1.52 -26.24 12.11
CA PRO A 39 -0.39 -26.85 11.44
C PRO A 39 0.30 -25.78 10.59
N PRO A 40 1.66 -25.78 10.53
CA PRO A 40 2.36 -24.88 9.63
C PRO A 40 1.84 -25.06 8.20
N PRO A 41 1.87 -24.02 7.35
CA PRO A 41 1.50 -24.16 5.95
C PRO A 41 2.29 -25.31 5.32
N SER A 42 1.70 -26.02 4.38
CA SER A 42 2.33 -27.16 3.70
C SER A 42 2.07 -27.09 2.21
N TRP A 43 2.99 -27.62 1.42
CA TRP A 43 2.77 -27.79 -0.01
C TRP A 43 1.58 -28.71 -0.24
N THR A 44 0.68 -28.30 -1.11
CA THR A 44 -0.50 -29.07 -1.50
C THR A 44 -0.30 -29.55 -2.92
N THR A 45 -0.34 -30.86 -3.13
CA THR A 45 -0.40 -31.42 -4.49
C THR A 45 -1.75 -31.07 -5.09
N ILE A 46 -1.72 -30.40 -6.24
CA ILE A 46 -2.93 -30.07 -6.98
C ILE A 46 -3.36 -31.29 -7.79
N ASN A 47 -4.64 -31.69 -7.62
CA ASN A 47 -5.24 -32.85 -8.26
C ASN A 47 -6.38 -32.45 -9.22
N GLY A 48 -6.26 -31.26 -9.82
CA GLY A 48 -7.20 -30.73 -10.80
C GLY A 48 -7.32 -31.59 -12.07
N ALA A 49 -8.09 -31.10 -13.05
CA ALA A 49 -8.30 -31.84 -14.28
C ALA A 49 -7.03 -31.89 -15.15
N GLY A 50 -6.56 -33.09 -15.48
CA GLY A 50 -5.33 -33.29 -16.25
C GLY A 50 -4.07 -33.30 -15.39
N GLN A 51 -2.91 -33.48 -16.03
CA GLN A 51 -1.60 -33.45 -15.39
C GLN A 51 -0.57 -32.83 -16.34
N PRO A 52 0.48 -32.17 -15.83
CA PRO A 52 1.59 -31.75 -16.67
C PRO A 52 2.27 -32.97 -17.30
N THR A 53 2.69 -32.82 -18.54
CA THR A 53 3.55 -33.78 -19.22
C THR A 53 4.86 -33.89 -18.45
N ALA A 54 5.24 -35.12 -18.07
CA ALA A 54 6.50 -35.40 -17.39
C ALA A 54 7.69 -34.86 -18.20
N ARG A 55 8.52 -34.01 -17.58
CA ARG A 55 9.70 -33.41 -18.21
C ARG A 55 10.69 -32.88 -17.16
N HIS A 56 11.96 -32.82 -17.52
CA HIS A 56 13.01 -32.11 -16.79
C HIS A 56 13.78 -31.19 -17.74
N GLU A 57 14.54 -30.27 -17.16
CA GLU A 57 15.23 -29.16 -17.87
C GLU A 57 14.26 -28.29 -18.67
N ALA A 58 13.06 -28.11 -18.12
CA ALA A 58 11.98 -27.30 -18.64
C ALA A 58 11.91 -25.94 -17.92
N GLY A 59 11.18 -25.00 -18.52
CA GLY A 59 10.83 -23.73 -17.90
C GLY A 59 9.42 -23.75 -17.32
N PHE A 60 9.22 -23.08 -16.18
CA PHE A 60 7.89 -22.87 -15.61
C PHE A 60 7.74 -21.40 -15.18
N VAL A 61 6.70 -20.73 -15.65
CA VAL A 61 6.53 -19.27 -15.48
C VAL A 61 5.06 -18.88 -15.37
N GLU A 62 4.80 -17.81 -14.62
CA GLU A 62 3.51 -17.13 -14.58
C GLU A 62 3.45 -16.11 -15.71
N HIS A 63 2.32 -16.06 -16.41
CA HIS A 63 2.04 -15.04 -17.41
C HIS A 63 0.53 -14.85 -17.50
N ASP A 64 0.06 -13.60 -17.38
CA ASP A 64 -1.34 -13.20 -17.54
C ASP A 64 -2.33 -14.14 -16.82
N GLY A 65 -2.04 -14.41 -15.54
CA GLY A 65 -2.91 -15.20 -14.68
C GLY A 65 -2.85 -16.72 -14.88
N LYS A 66 -2.03 -17.23 -15.79
CA LYS A 66 -1.85 -18.67 -16.05
C LYS A 66 -0.40 -19.09 -15.85
N LEU A 67 -0.20 -20.40 -15.66
CA LEU A 67 1.14 -20.97 -15.47
C LEU A 67 1.52 -21.84 -16.67
N TYR A 68 2.69 -21.57 -17.25
CA TYR A 68 3.15 -22.20 -18.49
C TYR A 68 4.36 -23.08 -18.21
N LEU A 69 4.24 -24.37 -18.52
CA LEU A 69 5.31 -25.35 -18.47
C LEU A 69 5.80 -25.63 -19.90
N ILE A 70 7.03 -25.19 -20.19
CA ILE A 70 7.58 -25.04 -21.53
C ILE A 70 8.86 -25.86 -21.70
N GLY A 71 9.04 -26.45 -22.88
CA GLY A 71 10.30 -27.10 -23.26
C GLY A 71 10.58 -28.36 -22.45
N GLY A 72 11.86 -28.60 -22.15
CA GLY A 72 12.38 -29.87 -21.65
C GLY A 72 12.86 -30.77 -22.79
N ARG A 73 13.57 -31.86 -22.48
CA ARG A 73 14.13 -32.74 -23.52
C ARG A 73 13.05 -33.27 -24.48
N GLY A 74 13.35 -33.25 -25.78
CA GLY A 74 12.43 -33.55 -26.87
C GLY A 74 11.46 -32.41 -27.21
N VAL A 75 10.65 -32.62 -28.24
CA VAL A 75 9.59 -31.66 -28.63
C VAL A 75 8.30 -32.03 -27.90
N LYS A 76 7.88 -31.17 -26.97
CA LYS A 76 6.70 -31.35 -26.12
C LYS A 76 5.70 -30.20 -26.31
N PRO A 77 4.40 -30.41 -26.04
CA PRO A 77 3.43 -29.32 -25.96
C PRO A 77 3.83 -28.30 -24.87
N THR A 78 3.36 -27.07 -25.03
CA THR A 78 3.30 -26.11 -23.93
C THR A 78 2.15 -26.51 -23.03
N ASP A 79 2.42 -26.97 -21.81
CA ASP A 79 1.35 -27.31 -20.88
C ASP A 79 0.95 -26.03 -20.12
N ILE A 80 -0.33 -25.70 -20.12
CA ILE A 80 -0.88 -24.49 -19.54
C ILE A 80 -1.79 -24.90 -18.38
N PHE A 81 -1.43 -24.48 -17.18
CA PHE A 81 -2.26 -24.64 -16.00
C PHE A 81 -3.04 -23.35 -15.74
N ASP A 82 -4.35 -23.48 -15.71
CA ASP A 82 -5.25 -22.42 -15.29
C ASP A 82 -5.56 -22.59 -13.79
N PRO A 83 -5.02 -21.72 -12.92
CA PRO A 83 -5.21 -21.83 -11.47
C PRO A 83 -6.64 -21.50 -11.01
N VAL A 84 -7.44 -20.83 -11.84
CA VAL A 84 -8.85 -20.53 -11.55
C VAL A 84 -9.72 -21.73 -11.91
N ALA A 85 -9.51 -22.31 -13.09
CA ALA A 85 -10.24 -23.49 -13.55
C ALA A 85 -9.73 -24.81 -12.93
N ASP A 86 -8.59 -24.77 -12.23
CA ASP A 86 -7.89 -25.94 -11.68
C ASP A 86 -7.70 -27.05 -12.73
N SER A 87 -7.16 -26.68 -13.89
CA SER A 87 -7.04 -27.60 -15.01
C SER A 87 -5.82 -27.35 -15.89
N TRP A 88 -5.31 -28.42 -16.46
CA TRP A 88 -4.27 -28.41 -17.47
C TRP A 88 -4.86 -28.46 -18.88
N SER A 89 -4.29 -27.67 -19.77
CA SER A 89 -4.53 -27.72 -21.22
C SER A 89 -3.21 -27.77 -21.97
N ALA A 90 -3.23 -28.26 -23.21
CA ALA A 90 -2.06 -28.28 -24.08
C ALA A 90 -2.19 -27.17 -25.12
N GLY A 91 -1.20 -26.29 -25.18
CA GLY A 91 -1.00 -25.34 -26.28
C GLY A 91 -0.03 -25.88 -27.34
N ALA A 92 0.43 -25.00 -28.22
CA ALA A 92 1.33 -25.31 -29.31
C ALA A 92 2.66 -25.89 -28.80
N ALA A 93 3.10 -26.95 -29.48
CA ALA A 93 4.39 -27.56 -29.22
C ALA A 93 5.53 -26.62 -29.58
N VAL A 94 6.63 -26.73 -28.82
CA VAL A 94 7.85 -25.98 -29.12
C VAL A 94 8.33 -26.30 -30.55
N PRO A 95 8.77 -25.30 -31.32
CA PRO A 95 9.11 -25.47 -32.73
C PRO A 95 10.44 -26.23 -32.93
N VAL A 96 11.30 -26.18 -31.92
CA VAL A 96 12.57 -26.89 -31.83
C VAL A 96 12.71 -27.48 -30.43
N GLU A 97 13.48 -28.57 -30.30
CA GLU A 97 13.85 -29.06 -28.97
C GLU A 97 14.61 -27.96 -28.22
N MET A 98 14.09 -27.58 -27.05
CA MET A 98 14.65 -26.53 -26.20
C MET A 98 14.58 -26.94 -24.74
N HIS A 99 15.71 -26.87 -24.05
CA HIS A 99 15.88 -27.25 -22.65
C HIS A 99 16.97 -26.41 -21.99
N HIS A 100 17.11 -26.46 -20.66
CA HIS A 100 18.12 -25.70 -19.90
C HIS A 100 18.01 -24.19 -20.10
N PHE A 101 16.89 -23.60 -19.71
CA PHE A 101 16.64 -22.15 -19.78
C PHE A 101 15.77 -21.68 -18.62
N GLN A 102 15.73 -20.38 -18.40
CA GLN A 102 14.73 -19.71 -17.57
C GLN A 102 13.82 -18.87 -18.48
N PRO A 103 12.51 -19.21 -18.57
CA PRO A 103 11.55 -18.38 -19.30
C PRO A 103 11.23 -17.09 -18.51
N VAL A 104 10.88 -16.03 -19.23
CA VAL A 104 10.43 -14.76 -18.63
C VAL A 104 9.21 -14.20 -19.35
N SER A 105 8.31 -13.56 -18.60
CA SER A 105 7.16 -12.82 -19.13
C SER A 105 7.62 -11.44 -19.63
N VAL A 106 7.25 -11.06 -20.84
CA VAL A 106 7.60 -9.77 -21.49
C VAL A 106 6.38 -9.25 -22.25
N GLY A 107 5.71 -8.22 -21.70
CA GLY A 107 4.44 -7.75 -22.25
C GLY A 107 3.43 -8.90 -22.32
N ASP A 108 2.84 -9.11 -23.49
CA ASP A 108 1.87 -10.19 -23.77
C ASP A 108 2.53 -11.49 -24.28
N GLU A 109 3.84 -11.64 -24.09
CA GLU A 109 4.62 -12.78 -24.60
C GLU A 109 5.44 -13.47 -23.50
N ILE A 110 5.82 -14.73 -23.76
CA ILE A 110 6.78 -15.48 -22.95
C ILE A 110 8.04 -15.72 -23.76
N TRP A 111 9.17 -15.24 -23.24
CA TRP A 111 10.46 -15.29 -23.94
C TRP A 111 11.36 -16.38 -23.37
N ILE A 112 11.99 -17.13 -24.28
CA ILE A 112 12.94 -18.21 -24.00
C ILE A 112 14.31 -17.76 -24.45
N VAL A 113 15.16 -17.41 -23.49
CA VAL A 113 16.51 -16.89 -23.75
C VAL A 113 17.56 -17.90 -23.34
N GLY A 114 18.54 -18.12 -24.21
CA GLY A 114 19.67 -19.00 -23.91
C GLY A 114 19.26 -20.45 -23.64
N ALA A 115 18.32 -21.00 -24.41
CA ALA A 115 18.03 -22.43 -24.34
C ALA A 115 19.09 -23.25 -25.09
N MET A 116 19.17 -24.54 -24.78
CA MET A 116 19.99 -25.53 -25.48
C MET A 116 19.14 -26.56 -26.21
N THR A 117 19.78 -27.29 -27.12
CA THR A 117 19.22 -28.42 -27.86
C THR A 117 20.24 -29.56 -27.98
N GLY A 118 19.78 -30.77 -28.32
CA GLY A 118 20.65 -31.92 -28.59
C GLY A 118 20.80 -32.92 -27.43
N GLY A 119 21.71 -33.87 -27.61
CA GLY A 119 21.85 -35.03 -26.72
C GLY A 119 22.92 -34.85 -25.65
N TRP A 120 22.66 -35.42 -24.47
CA TRP A 120 23.65 -35.50 -23.40
C TRP A 120 24.91 -36.27 -23.85
N PRO A 121 26.12 -35.83 -23.46
CA PRO A 121 26.42 -34.66 -22.62
C PRO A 121 26.74 -33.36 -23.39
N ASN A 122 26.73 -33.36 -24.74
CA ASN A 122 27.20 -32.24 -25.56
C ASN A 122 26.01 -31.48 -26.17
N GLU A 123 25.25 -30.79 -25.32
CA GLU A 123 24.16 -29.93 -25.77
C GLU A 123 24.65 -28.59 -26.36
N THR A 124 23.99 -28.11 -27.41
CA THR A 124 24.36 -26.87 -28.12
C THR A 124 23.39 -25.74 -27.80
N PRO A 125 23.86 -24.52 -27.47
CA PRO A 125 23.00 -23.35 -27.32
C PRO A 125 22.24 -22.98 -28.61
N LEU A 126 20.98 -22.57 -28.47
CA LEU A 126 20.19 -22.03 -29.57
C LEU A 126 20.63 -20.59 -29.89
N PRO A 127 20.60 -20.17 -31.16
CA PRO A 127 21.09 -18.85 -31.58
C PRO A 127 20.07 -17.71 -31.46
N HIS A 128 18.80 -18.01 -31.19
CA HIS A 128 17.73 -17.02 -31.11
C HIS A 128 16.94 -17.16 -29.81
N VAL A 129 16.41 -16.04 -29.34
CA VAL A 129 15.30 -16.01 -28.40
C VAL A 129 14.08 -16.61 -29.09
N TRP A 130 13.36 -17.51 -28.42
CA TRP A 130 12.06 -17.98 -28.89
C TRP A 130 10.95 -17.29 -28.11
N ARG A 131 9.87 -16.94 -28.79
CA ARG A 131 8.73 -16.22 -28.21
C ARG A 131 7.49 -17.08 -28.33
N TYR A 132 6.77 -17.24 -27.23
CA TYR A 132 5.46 -17.84 -27.22
C TYR A 132 4.44 -16.73 -27.00
N LEU A 133 3.44 -16.67 -27.87
CA LEU A 133 2.35 -15.69 -27.83
C LEU A 133 1.10 -16.42 -27.31
N PRO A 134 0.79 -16.34 -26.00
CA PRO A 134 -0.28 -17.17 -25.43
C PRO A 134 -1.66 -16.83 -25.97
N GLY A 135 -1.92 -15.56 -26.29
CA GLY A 135 -3.18 -15.11 -26.90
C GLY A 135 -3.45 -15.70 -28.30
N GLU A 136 -2.39 -16.13 -28.99
CA GLU A 136 -2.48 -16.72 -30.34
C GLU A 136 -2.19 -18.23 -30.36
N ASP A 137 -1.80 -18.81 -29.22
CA ASP A 137 -1.32 -20.20 -29.11
C ASP A 137 -0.27 -20.54 -30.19
N ARG A 138 0.75 -19.69 -30.35
CA ARG A 138 1.83 -19.96 -31.32
C ARG A 138 3.20 -19.51 -30.86
N TRP A 139 4.19 -20.10 -31.52
CA TRP A 139 5.59 -19.80 -31.36
C TRP A 139 6.12 -18.93 -32.50
N GLU A 140 7.03 -18.02 -32.17
CA GLU A 140 7.79 -17.20 -33.11
C GLU A 140 9.29 -17.31 -32.82
N GLU A 141 10.08 -17.39 -33.88
CA GLU A 141 11.52 -17.17 -33.78
C GLU A 141 11.77 -15.67 -33.55
N GLY A 142 12.57 -15.37 -32.54
CA GLY A 142 12.78 -14.02 -32.05
C GLY A 142 14.14 -13.43 -32.36
N ILE A 143 14.62 -12.65 -31.40
CA ILE A 143 15.83 -11.85 -31.51
C ILE A 143 17.06 -12.76 -31.57
N ALA A 144 18.01 -12.45 -32.44
CA ALA A 144 19.30 -13.13 -32.48
C ALA A 144 20.12 -12.83 -31.22
N LEU A 145 20.62 -13.89 -30.59
CA LEU A 145 21.55 -13.77 -29.47
C LEU A 145 22.95 -13.40 -30.02
N PRO A 146 23.76 -12.61 -29.29
CA PRO A 146 25.10 -12.27 -29.76
C PRO A 146 25.94 -13.54 -29.97
N GLN A 147 26.48 -13.74 -31.17
CA GLN A 147 27.12 -15.01 -31.57
C GLN A 147 28.25 -15.48 -30.63
N HIS A 148 28.99 -14.55 -30.03
CA HIS A 148 30.09 -14.85 -29.10
C HIS A 148 29.63 -14.96 -27.63
N ARG A 149 28.32 -14.83 -27.37
CA ARG A 149 27.68 -14.91 -26.05
C ARG A 149 26.70 -16.07 -25.94
N LEU A 150 26.62 -16.94 -26.95
CA LEU A 150 25.74 -18.12 -26.96
C LEU A 150 26.06 -19.06 -25.80
N ARG A 151 25.05 -19.36 -24.99
CA ARG A 151 25.11 -20.24 -23.83
C ARG A 151 23.70 -20.71 -23.47
N GLY A 152 23.59 -21.72 -22.62
CA GLY A 152 22.35 -22.01 -21.91
C GLY A 152 22.55 -22.42 -20.48
N GLY A 153 21.48 -22.80 -19.78
CA GLY A 153 21.51 -23.02 -18.33
C GLY A 153 21.89 -21.75 -17.54
N GLY A 154 21.80 -20.57 -18.15
CA GLY A 154 21.98 -19.28 -17.49
C GLY A 154 20.66 -18.74 -16.97
N GLY A 155 20.73 -17.85 -15.99
CA GLY A 155 19.57 -17.19 -15.42
C GLY A 155 19.15 -15.97 -16.25
N VAL A 156 17.85 -15.71 -16.31
CA VAL A 156 17.23 -14.62 -17.08
C VAL A 156 16.22 -13.87 -16.20
N ALA A 157 16.22 -12.54 -16.23
CA ALA A 157 15.25 -11.72 -15.47
C ALA A 157 14.89 -10.44 -16.24
N ILE A 158 13.67 -9.94 -16.05
CA ILE A 158 13.24 -8.62 -16.54
C ILE A 158 13.32 -7.61 -15.40
N TYR A 159 13.95 -6.46 -15.63
CA TYR A 159 13.96 -5.35 -14.68
C TYR A 159 14.29 -4.03 -15.35
N GLY A 160 13.52 -2.97 -15.04
CA GLY A 160 13.78 -1.61 -15.51
C GLY A 160 13.79 -1.48 -17.04
N GLY A 161 12.81 -2.08 -17.72
CA GLY A 161 12.72 -2.04 -19.19
C GLY A 161 13.77 -2.88 -19.93
N ARG A 162 14.51 -3.75 -19.23
CA ARG A 162 15.56 -4.58 -19.81
C ARG A 162 15.41 -6.06 -19.46
N LEU A 163 15.83 -6.89 -20.39
CA LEU A 163 16.13 -8.29 -20.13
C LEU A 163 17.58 -8.43 -19.70
N TRP A 164 17.83 -9.15 -18.61
CA TRP A 164 19.15 -9.46 -18.08
C TRP A 164 19.41 -10.96 -18.21
N TRP A 165 20.60 -11.32 -18.67
CA TRP A 165 21.00 -12.71 -18.91
C TRP A 165 22.37 -12.96 -18.29
N ALA A 166 22.43 -13.85 -17.30
CA ALA A 166 23.60 -14.03 -16.45
C ALA A 166 24.07 -15.49 -16.38
N GLY A 167 25.39 -15.70 -16.39
CA GLY A 167 26.05 -17.00 -16.30
C GLY A 167 25.57 -17.99 -17.36
N GLY A 168 25.76 -19.28 -17.11
CA GLY A 168 25.40 -20.38 -18.01
C GLY A 168 26.62 -21.12 -18.54
N ILE A 169 26.39 -22.01 -19.51
CA ILE A 169 27.37 -22.94 -20.08
C ILE A 169 27.27 -23.00 -21.61
N THR A 170 28.40 -23.21 -22.29
CA THR A 170 28.48 -23.20 -23.76
C THR A 170 28.48 -24.59 -24.41
N ASP A 171 28.86 -25.63 -23.66
CA ASP A 171 28.95 -27.02 -24.14
C ASP A 171 28.30 -27.96 -23.12
N GLY A 172 26.96 -27.93 -23.12
CA GLY A 172 26.10 -28.85 -22.39
C GLY A 172 26.51 -29.12 -20.94
N HIS A 173 26.77 -30.40 -20.65
CA HIS A 173 27.25 -30.90 -19.37
C HIS A 173 28.76 -31.15 -19.34
N VAL A 174 29.51 -30.63 -20.31
CA VAL A 174 30.94 -30.89 -20.48
C VAL A 174 31.77 -29.72 -19.97
N SER A 175 31.60 -28.53 -20.56
CA SER A 175 32.49 -27.40 -20.28
C SER A 175 31.92 -26.04 -20.69
N GLY A 176 32.57 -24.97 -20.25
CA GLY A 176 32.23 -23.60 -20.66
C GLY A 176 31.29 -22.85 -19.70
N SER A 177 31.20 -23.30 -18.45
CA SER A 177 30.61 -22.52 -17.35
C SER A 177 31.25 -21.13 -17.28
N ASN A 178 30.46 -20.07 -17.22
CA ASN A 178 30.94 -18.68 -17.31
C ASN A 178 30.25 -17.74 -16.30
N GLY A 179 30.82 -16.54 -16.14
CA GLY A 179 30.28 -15.46 -15.30
C GLY A 179 29.63 -14.35 -16.12
N TRP A 180 29.27 -14.58 -17.37
CA TRP A 180 28.87 -13.51 -18.28
C TRP A 180 27.59 -12.80 -17.84
N LEU A 181 27.54 -11.47 -17.98
CA LEU A 181 26.32 -10.68 -17.83
C LEU A 181 26.06 -9.88 -19.11
N ASP A 182 24.87 -10.05 -19.67
CA ASP A 182 24.38 -9.28 -20.81
C ASP A 182 23.01 -8.69 -20.48
N SER A 183 22.70 -7.54 -21.08
CA SER A 183 21.33 -7.01 -21.09
C SER A 183 20.85 -6.74 -22.49
N TYR A 184 19.56 -6.93 -22.73
CA TYR A 184 18.87 -6.48 -23.93
C TYR A 184 17.85 -5.41 -23.54
N ASP A 185 17.95 -4.26 -24.18
CA ASP A 185 17.07 -3.13 -23.93
C ASP A 185 15.79 -3.30 -24.75
N LEU A 186 14.65 -3.40 -24.07
CA LEU A 186 13.38 -3.77 -24.72
C LEU A 186 12.81 -2.65 -25.59
N GLU A 187 13.21 -1.40 -25.34
CA GLU A 187 12.79 -0.25 -26.12
C GLU A 187 13.66 -0.07 -27.36
N THR A 188 14.98 -0.04 -27.18
CA THR A 188 15.93 0.23 -28.27
C THR A 188 16.26 -1.00 -29.11
N GLY A 189 16.05 -2.19 -28.56
CA GLY A 189 16.37 -3.46 -29.21
C GLY A 189 17.88 -3.76 -29.27
N GLU A 190 18.67 -3.20 -28.34
CA GLU A 190 20.13 -3.33 -28.35
C GLU A 190 20.64 -4.24 -27.22
N TRP A 191 21.62 -5.08 -27.56
CA TRP A 191 22.39 -5.86 -26.58
C TRP A 191 23.56 -5.06 -26.02
N ARG A 192 23.78 -5.19 -24.71
CA ARG A 192 24.93 -4.65 -23.98
C ARG A 192 25.61 -5.74 -23.17
N VAL A 193 26.94 -5.78 -23.28
CA VAL A 193 27.81 -6.65 -22.46
C VAL A 193 28.22 -5.89 -21.21
N HIS A 194 28.15 -6.54 -20.06
CA HIS A 194 28.53 -6.01 -18.76
C HIS A 194 29.75 -6.73 -18.18
N ALA A 195 30.23 -6.27 -17.03
CA ALA A 195 31.29 -6.95 -16.30
C ALA A 195 30.83 -8.36 -15.87
N ASP A 196 31.75 -9.33 -15.91
CA ASP A 196 31.46 -10.70 -15.50
C ASP A 196 31.27 -10.81 -13.97
N ALA A 197 30.37 -11.70 -13.56
CA ALA A 197 30.10 -12.08 -12.18
C ALA A 197 31.37 -12.61 -11.49
N PRO A 198 31.57 -12.30 -10.18
CA PRO A 198 32.71 -12.80 -9.42
C PRO A 198 32.81 -14.34 -9.41
N HIS A 199 31.67 -15.04 -9.39
CA HIS A 199 31.62 -16.49 -9.43
C HIS A 199 30.86 -16.97 -10.67
N ARG A 200 31.55 -17.70 -11.55
CA ARG A 200 30.93 -18.39 -12.69
C ARG A 200 29.96 -19.45 -12.18
N ARG A 201 28.84 -19.62 -12.89
CA ARG A 201 27.81 -20.62 -12.55
C ARG A 201 26.91 -20.93 -13.74
N ASP A 202 26.45 -22.17 -13.80
CA ASP A 202 25.44 -22.66 -14.73
C ASP A 202 24.35 -23.46 -13.96
N HIS A 203 23.25 -23.78 -14.64
CA HIS A 203 22.05 -24.42 -14.10
C HIS A 203 21.48 -23.68 -12.88
N PHE A 204 21.17 -22.39 -13.04
CA PHE A 204 20.57 -21.57 -12.00
C PHE A 204 19.52 -20.61 -12.61
N GLN A 205 18.75 -19.96 -11.74
CA GLN A 205 17.78 -18.93 -12.13
C GLN A 205 18.18 -17.56 -11.57
N LEU A 206 18.07 -16.52 -12.39
CA LEU A 206 18.35 -15.13 -12.04
C LEU A 206 17.10 -14.48 -11.46
N LEU A 207 17.27 -13.72 -10.38
CA LEU A 207 16.21 -12.91 -9.78
C LEU A 207 16.57 -11.44 -9.85
N ALA A 208 15.56 -10.57 -10.01
CA ALA A 208 15.72 -9.13 -9.99
C ALA A 208 14.68 -8.46 -9.07
N THR A 209 15.14 -7.61 -8.14
CA THR A 209 14.26 -6.82 -7.26
C THR A 209 15.06 -5.69 -6.59
N GLY A 210 14.40 -4.60 -6.21
CA GLY A 210 15.03 -3.49 -5.50
C GLY A 210 16.29 -2.94 -6.21
N ASN A 211 16.22 -2.80 -7.53
CA ASN A 211 17.28 -2.31 -8.40
C ASN A 211 18.58 -3.16 -8.39
N ARG A 212 18.44 -4.47 -8.15
CA ARG A 212 19.56 -5.41 -8.11
C ARG A 212 19.22 -6.73 -8.78
N LEU A 213 20.24 -7.37 -9.34
CA LEU A 213 20.21 -8.76 -9.75
C LEU A 213 20.83 -9.64 -8.67
N TYR A 214 20.26 -10.83 -8.47
CA TYR A 214 20.72 -11.81 -7.48
C TYR A 214 20.96 -13.15 -8.14
N LEU A 215 22.18 -13.66 -7.98
CA LEU A 215 22.62 -14.95 -8.46
C LEU A 215 22.91 -15.83 -7.26
N ALA A 216 22.26 -16.99 -7.15
CA ALA A 216 22.56 -17.98 -6.11
C ALA A 216 22.39 -19.41 -6.64
N GLY A 217 23.17 -20.33 -6.08
CA GLY A 217 23.20 -21.72 -6.49
C GLY A 217 23.85 -21.90 -7.86
N GLY A 218 23.51 -23.01 -8.50
CA GLY A 218 24.14 -23.46 -9.73
C GLY A 218 25.38 -24.30 -9.47
N ARG A 219 26.07 -24.64 -10.56
CA ARG A 219 27.31 -25.42 -10.55
C ARG A 219 28.38 -24.80 -11.45
N ARG A 220 29.62 -25.22 -11.26
CA ARG A 220 30.79 -24.84 -12.06
C ARG A 220 31.18 -25.99 -13.00
N THR A 221 30.29 -26.34 -13.94
CA THR A 221 30.48 -27.49 -14.82
C THR A 221 31.79 -27.39 -15.61
N GLY A 222 32.53 -28.49 -15.67
CA GLY A 222 33.82 -28.58 -16.36
C GLY A 222 35.02 -28.04 -15.57
N GLU A 223 34.85 -27.65 -14.30
CA GLU A 223 35.99 -27.34 -13.41
C GLU A 223 36.84 -28.60 -13.13
N ASP A 224 36.18 -29.74 -12.97
CA ASP A 224 36.79 -31.07 -12.91
C ASP A 224 35.95 -32.03 -13.77
N PRO A 225 36.49 -32.62 -14.85
CA PRO A 225 35.78 -33.52 -15.75
C PRO A 225 35.13 -34.73 -15.07
N ASP A 226 35.65 -35.17 -13.91
CA ASP A 226 35.16 -36.34 -13.18
C ASP A 226 34.19 -35.98 -12.04
N SER A 227 33.95 -34.68 -11.81
CA SER A 227 33.18 -34.19 -10.66
C SER A 227 31.67 -34.32 -10.80
N GLY A 228 31.13 -34.56 -12.01
CA GLY A 228 29.70 -34.72 -12.24
C GLY A 228 28.87 -33.58 -11.62
N PHE A 229 28.06 -33.91 -10.60
CA PHE A 229 27.18 -32.96 -9.89
C PHE A 229 27.78 -32.37 -8.60
N GLU A 230 29.04 -32.65 -8.29
CA GLU A 230 29.72 -32.18 -7.07
C GLU A 230 30.04 -30.67 -7.04
N PRO A 231 30.40 -29.97 -8.15
CA PRO A 231 30.95 -28.62 -8.07
C PRO A 231 29.84 -27.55 -7.99
N THR A 232 29.00 -27.59 -6.96
CA THR A 232 27.95 -26.58 -6.73
C THR A 232 28.52 -25.26 -6.18
N GLU A 233 27.84 -24.15 -6.43
CA GLU A 233 28.26 -22.79 -6.03
C GLU A 233 27.46 -22.27 -4.82
N PRO A 234 28.05 -22.26 -3.60
CA PRO A 234 27.38 -21.73 -2.43
C PRO A 234 27.31 -20.20 -2.39
N GLN A 235 28.30 -19.50 -2.95
CA GLN A 235 28.37 -18.06 -2.81
C GLN A 235 27.40 -17.38 -3.78
N GLY A 236 26.55 -16.49 -3.27
CA GLY A 236 25.70 -15.64 -4.09
C GLY A 236 26.43 -14.38 -4.55
N ASP A 237 26.05 -13.86 -5.72
CA ASP A 237 26.54 -12.60 -6.28
C ASP A 237 25.38 -11.60 -6.46
N MET A 238 25.69 -10.32 -6.33
CA MET A 238 24.72 -9.22 -6.44
C MET A 238 25.23 -8.16 -7.41
N PHE A 239 24.41 -7.79 -8.39
CA PHE A 239 24.71 -6.70 -9.34
C PHE A 239 23.83 -5.49 -9.05
N ASP A 240 24.43 -4.32 -8.90
CA ASP A 240 23.76 -3.02 -8.77
C ASP A 240 23.48 -2.46 -10.15
N ILE A 241 22.19 -2.42 -10.51
CA ILE A 241 21.75 -2.04 -11.86
C ILE A 241 21.96 -0.54 -12.11
N ALA A 242 21.70 0.32 -11.12
CA ALA A 242 21.86 1.77 -11.30
C ALA A 242 23.33 2.17 -11.49
N ASN A 243 24.24 1.48 -10.80
CA ASN A 243 25.66 1.80 -10.83
C ASN A 243 26.47 0.91 -11.79
N ASP A 244 25.79 0.01 -12.52
CA ASP A 244 26.39 -0.89 -13.51
C ASP A 244 27.60 -1.67 -12.97
N ARG A 245 27.49 -2.22 -11.76
CA ARG A 245 28.62 -2.86 -11.07
C ARG A 245 28.20 -4.01 -10.16
N TRP A 246 29.08 -5.01 -10.07
CA TRP A 246 28.99 -6.02 -9.03
C TRP A 246 29.28 -5.43 -7.66
N LEU A 247 28.45 -5.79 -6.68
CA LEU A 247 28.68 -5.46 -5.28
C LEU A 247 29.74 -6.40 -4.69
N PRO A 248 30.47 -5.97 -3.64
CA PRO A 248 31.39 -6.86 -2.94
C PRO A 248 30.67 -8.12 -2.46
N THR A 249 31.36 -9.26 -2.55
CA THR A 249 30.84 -10.55 -2.10
C THR A 249 30.33 -10.47 -0.67
N ASP A 250 29.05 -10.76 -0.49
CA ASP A 250 28.41 -10.77 0.81
C ASP A 250 28.44 -12.17 1.41
N PRO A 251 29.18 -12.42 2.52
CA PRO A 251 29.20 -13.73 3.16
C PRO A 251 27.83 -14.13 3.74
N ALA A 252 26.91 -13.17 3.95
CA ALA A 252 25.55 -13.46 4.40
C ALA A 252 24.66 -13.98 3.26
N PHE A 253 24.98 -13.66 2.00
CA PHE A 253 24.26 -14.17 0.84
C PHE A 253 24.93 -15.45 0.31
N CYS A 254 24.93 -16.49 1.14
CA CYS A 254 25.57 -17.77 0.87
C CYS A 254 24.62 -18.92 1.19
N LEU A 255 24.43 -19.85 0.25
CA LEU A 255 23.59 -21.03 0.43
C LEU A 255 24.30 -22.05 1.33
N ALA A 256 23.66 -22.39 2.46
CA ALA A 256 24.17 -23.40 3.38
C ALA A 256 24.31 -24.78 2.73
N GLU A 257 23.39 -25.09 1.81
CA GLU A 257 23.39 -26.32 1.03
C GLU A 257 23.28 -25.93 -0.45
N PRO A 258 24.40 -25.83 -1.18
CA PRO A 258 24.39 -25.44 -2.58
C PRO A 258 23.90 -26.57 -3.49
N SER A 259 23.00 -26.25 -4.41
CA SER A 259 22.49 -27.15 -5.45
C SER A 259 22.41 -26.42 -6.80
N ALA A 260 22.31 -27.21 -7.86
CA ALA A 260 22.10 -26.73 -9.23
C ALA A 260 20.75 -27.19 -9.77
N GLY A 261 20.26 -26.59 -10.84
CA GLY A 261 18.90 -26.83 -11.35
C GLY A 261 17.81 -26.40 -10.36
N MET A 262 18.14 -25.46 -9.46
CA MET A 262 17.21 -24.90 -8.48
C MET A 262 16.13 -24.07 -9.19
N MET A 263 14.93 -24.07 -8.60
CA MET A 263 13.91 -23.10 -8.96
C MET A 263 14.00 -21.88 -8.03
N ALA A 264 13.72 -20.71 -8.57
CA ALA A 264 13.76 -19.46 -7.82
C ALA A 264 12.67 -18.49 -8.25
N ALA A 265 12.21 -17.66 -7.32
CA ALA A 265 11.26 -16.58 -7.61
C ALA A 265 11.41 -15.41 -6.63
N VAL A 266 10.96 -14.23 -7.04
CA VAL A 266 10.82 -13.07 -6.16
C VAL A 266 9.41 -13.06 -5.58
N TRP A 267 9.31 -12.78 -4.28
CA TRP A 267 8.03 -12.57 -3.63
C TRP A 267 8.18 -11.55 -2.49
N ASP A 268 7.40 -10.47 -2.57
CA ASP A 268 7.40 -9.36 -1.61
C ASP A 268 8.83 -8.83 -1.31
N GLY A 269 9.61 -8.62 -2.36
CA GLY A 269 11.01 -8.17 -2.28
C GLY A 269 12.01 -9.21 -1.76
N ARG A 270 11.57 -10.43 -1.39
CA ARG A 270 12.42 -11.53 -0.93
C ARG A 270 12.68 -12.54 -2.04
N LEU A 271 13.76 -13.29 -1.86
CA LEU A 271 14.26 -14.26 -2.84
C LEU A 271 14.01 -15.67 -2.34
N ILE A 272 13.21 -16.44 -3.08
CA ILE A 272 12.93 -17.84 -2.76
C ILE A 272 13.83 -18.71 -3.64
N PHE A 273 14.45 -19.71 -3.02
CA PHE A 273 15.25 -20.73 -3.68
C PHE A 273 14.79 -22.09 -3.20
N THR A 274 14.42 -22.97 -4.12
CA THR A 274 13.94 -24.31 -3.77
C THR A 274 14.45 -25.37 -4.73
N GLY A 275 14.48 -26.60 -4.24
CA GLY A 275 14.83 -27.76 -5.04
C GLY A 275 16.31 -27.83 -5.44
N GLY A 276 16.54 -28.43 -6.59
CA GLY A 276 17.85 -28.62 -7.18
C GLY A 276 18.45 -30.00 -6.91
N GLU A 277 19.60 -30.25 -7.53
CA GLU A 277 20.39 -31.47 -7.43
C GLU A 277 21.83 -31.17 -6.99
N SER A 278 22.50 -32.19 -6.46
CA SER A 278 23.89 -32.08 -5.99
C SER A 278 24.56 -33.45 -5.87
N GLY A 279 25.88 -33.47 -5.70
CA GLY A 279 26.64 -34.65 -5.29
C GLY A 279 26.26 -35.26 -3.93
N ALA A 280 25.73 -34.45 -3.01
CA ALA A 280 25.48 -34.83 -1.61
C ALA A 280 24.38 -35.91 -1.41
N GLN A 281 23.41 -36.00 -2.31
CA GLN A 281 22.32 -36.99 -2.25
C GLN A 281 21.82 -37.38 -3.64
N GLN A 282 21.22 -38.57 -3.75
CA GLN A 282 20.60 -39.02 -4.99
C GLN A 282 19.25 -38.35 -5.24
N ALA A 283 18.36 -38.34 -4.23
CA ALA A 283 17.07 -37.66 -4.34
C ALA A 283 17.29 -36.16 -4.57
N ALA A 284 16.48 -35.54 -5.41
CA ALA A 284 16.49 -34.09 -5.57
C ALA A 284 16.13 -33.41 -4.24
N HIS A 285 16.63 -32.20 -4.05
CA HIS A 285 16.38 -31.44 -2.82
C HIS A 285 14.91 -31.02 -2.75
N ALA A 286 14.36 -30.96 -1.54
CA ALA A 286 13.00 -30.48 -1.29
C ALA A 286 12.96 -29.18 -0.46
N ARG A 287 14.12 -28.70 0.01
CA ARG A 287 14.19 -27.51 0.87
C ARG A 287 13.69 -26.26 0.13
N VAL A 288 13.05 -25.36 0.88
CA VAL A 288 12.69 -24.02 0.42
C VAL A 288 13.38 -23.02 1.33
N ALA A 289 14.36 -22.30 0.78
CA ALA A 289 15.11 -21.25 1.46
C ALA A 289 14.62 -19.87 0.98
N VAL A 290 14.52 -18.92 1.90
CA VAL A 290 14.12 -17.55 1.60
C VAL A 290 15.16 -16.59 2.13
N TYR A 291 15.73 -15.77 1.26
CA TYR A 291 16.63 -14.69 1.62
C TYR A 291 15.88 -13.36 1.58
N ASP A 292 16.01 -12.58 2.63
CA ASP A 292 15.52 -11.20 2.68
C ASP A 292 16.69 -10.24 2.43
N PRO A 293 16.75 -9.55 1.28
CA PRO A 293 17.82 -8.61 0.98
C PRO A 293 17.88 -7.40 1.91
N ALA A 294 16.78 -7.02 2.55
CA ALA A 294 16.72 -5.88 3.45
C ALA A 294 17.35 -6.21 4.80
N THR A 295 17.05 -7.40 5.35
CA THR A 295 17.59 -7.84 6.64
C THR A 295 18.89 -8.65 6.52
N ARG A 296 19.20 -9.16 5.32
CA ARG A 296 20.32 -10.07 5.02
C ARG A 296 20.24 -11.37 5.81
N ILE A 297 19.03 -11.85 6.03
CA ILE A 297 18.74 -13.07 6.80
C ILE A 297 18.14 -14.13 5.88
N TRP A 298 18.64 -15.36 6.03
CA TRP A 298 18.01 -16.55 5.48
C TRP A 298 16.98 -17.13 6.45
N SER A 299 15.86 -17.56 5.90
CA SER A 299 14.80 -18.29 6.59
C SER A 299 14.38 -19.50 5.76
N ALA A 300 13.58 -20.38 6.35
CA ALA A 300 13.08 -21.57 5.67
C ALA A 300 11.56 -21.54 5.59
N LEU A 301 11.04 -22.00 4.46
CA LEU A 301 9.64 -22.34 4.26
C LEU A 301 9.47 -23.87 4.28
N PRO A 302 8.22 -24.37 4.39
CA PRO A 302 7.91 -25.79 4.30
C PRO A 302 8.58 -26.43 3.07
N ALA A 303 9.19 -27.61 3.26
CA ALA A 303 9.79 -28.36 2.16
C ALA A 303 8.72 -28.89 1.20
N LEU A 304 9.10 -29.03 -0.08
CA LEU A 304 8.26 -29.64 -1.12
C LEU A 304 7.81 -31.06 -0.69
N ASN A 305 6.63 -31.49 -1.14
CA ASN A 305 6.18 -32.86 -0.92
C ASN A 305 7.09 -33.86 -1.60
N ASN A 306 7.59 -33.50 -2.79
CA ASN A 306 8.64 -34.22 -3.48
C ASN A 306 9.76 -33.27 -3.94
N GLY A 307 11.00 -33.65 -3.62
CA GLY A 307 12.17 -32.93 -4.09
C GLY A 307 12.24 -32.95 -5.62
N ARG A 308 12.70 -31.84 -6.22
CA ARG A 308 12.74 -31.71 -7.68
C ARG A 308 13.79 -30.73 -8.16
N HIS A 309 14.25 -30.89 -9.41
CA HIS A 309 15.11 -29.95 -10.12
C HIS A 309 14.74 -29.84 -11.60
N GLY A 310 15.34 -28.87 -12.30
CA GLY A 310 15.21 -28.72 -13.76
C GLY A 310 13.81 -28.28 -14.18
N THR A 311 13.20 -27.36 -13.43
CA THR A 311 11.90 -26.73 -13.72
C THR A 311 11.92 -25.27 -13.22
N GLY A 312 10.77 -24.63 -13.01
CA GLY A 312 10.65 -23.28 -12.44
C GLY A 312 9.72 -23.18 -11.23
N LEU A 313 9.76 -22.02 -10.58
CA LEU A 313 8.91 -21.62 -9.47
C LEU A 313 8.11 -20.40 -9.92
N ALA A 314 6.79 -20.50 -9.95
CA ALA A 314 5.93 -19.42 -10.37
C ALA A 314 5.16 -18.84 -9.17
N ILE A 315 5.14 -17.51 -9.03
CA ILE A 315 4.33 -16.83 -8.02
C ILE A 315 3.10 -16.28 -8.71
N HIS A 316 1.91 -16.69 -8.27
CA HIS A 316 0.65 -16.23 -8.81
C HIS A 316 -0.35 -16.04 -7.67
N ASN A 317 -0.88 -14.82 -7.49
CA ASN A 317 -1.95 -14.52 -6.53
C ASN A 317 -1.66 -15.04 -5.11
N GLY A 318 -0.46 -14.75 -4.58
CA GLY A 318 -0.03 -15.16 -3.24
C GLY A 318 0.23 -16.67 -3.07
N LEU A 319 0.36 -17.43 -4.15
CA LEU A 319 0.82 -18.81 -4.13
C LEU A 319 2.13 -18.98 -4.88
N ALA A 320 2.98 -19.85 -4.35
CA ALA A 320 4.10 -20.41 -5.08
C ALA A 320 3.70 -21.76 -5.69
N TYR A 321 3.98 -21.94 -6.97
CA TYR A 321 3.69 -23.17 -7.71
C TYR A 321 4.98 -23.78 -8.27
N VAL A 322 5.08 -25.10 -8.19
CA VAL A 322 6.12 -25.88 -8.86
C VAL A 322 5.47 -27.05 -9.61
N ALA A 323 5.87 -27.26 -10.86
CA ALA A 323 5.34 -28.33 -11.69
C ALA A 323 6.46 -29.12 -12.36
N SER A 324 6.26 -30.43 -12.51
CA SER A 324 7.21 -31.33 -13.16
C SER A 324 8.64 -31.30 -12.56
N GLY A 325 9.67 -31.57 -13.37
CA GLY A 325 11.07 -31.71 -12.95
C GLY A 325 11.48 -33.16 -12.69
N ALA A 326 12.74 -33.37 -12.33
CA ALA A 326 13.29 -34.70 -11.98
C ALA A 326 13.39 -34.87 -10.45
N GLY A 327 12.95 -36.04 -9.96
CA GLY A 327 12.90 -36.36 -8.53
C GLY A 327 14.21 -36.91 -7.94
N ASP A 328 15.14 -37.36 -8.79
CA ASP A 328 16.53 -37.68 -8.43
C ASP A 328 17.46 -36.81 -9.27
N ARG A 329 18.71 -36.64 -8.83
CA ARG A 329 19.77 -36.02 -9.64
C ARG A 329 19.90 -36.72 -11.00
N GLY A 330 20.06 -35.93 -12.06
CA GLY A 330 20.05 -36.38 -13.44
C GLY A 330 18.65 -36.35 -14.09
N GLY A 331 18.41 -37.27 -15.03
CA GLY A 331 17.26 -37.16 -15.94
C GLY A 331 15.96 -37.86 -15.50
N GLY A 332 15.89 -38.44 -14.31
CA GLY A 332 14.67 -39.12 -13.87
C GLY A 332 14.74 -39.63 -12.44
N PRO A 333 13.58 -39.97 -11.83
CA PRO A 333 12.25 -40.03 -12.46
C PRO A 333 11.67 -38.64 -12.74
N GLU A 334 11.09 -38.45 -13.92
CA GLU A 334 10.34 -37.23 -14.26
C GLU A 334 9.01 -37.20 -13.52
N LEU A 335 8.69 -36.07 -12.90
CA LEU A 335 7.49 -35.90 -12.09
C LEU A 335 6.33 -35.36 -12.95
N THR A 336 5.11 -35.81 -12.64
CA THR A 336 3.85 -35.32 -13.22
C THR A 336 3.01 -34.52 -12.22
N SER A 337 3.56 -34.20 -11.05
CA SER A 337 2.87 -33.45 -10.01
C SER A 337 3.08 -31.94 -10.18
N ILE A 338 2.02 -31.18 -9.90
CA ILE A 338 2.10 -29.77 -9.52
C ILE A 338 1.82 -29.64 -8.02
N GLU A 339 2.63 -28.83 -7.35
CA GLU A 339 2.46 -28.50 -5.94
C GLU A 339 2.32 -26.99 -5.78
N ALA A 340 1.48 -26.57 -4.84
CA ALA A 340 1.30 -25.17 -4.49
C ALA A 340 1.50 -24.94 -2.99
N LEU A 341 2.10 -23.81 -2.62
CA LEU A 341 2.23 -23.34 -1.25
C LEU A 341 1.55 -21.99 -1.10
N GLY A 342 0.65 -21.91 -0.11
CA GLY A 342 0.18 -20.66 0.49
C GLY A 342 1.37 -19.80 0.88
N MET A 343 1.70 -18.76 0.11
CA MET A 343 2.78 -17.86 0.50
C MET A 343 2.23 -17.04 1.65
N PRO A 344 2.66 -17.31 2.91
CA PRO A 344 2.11 -16.58 4.04
C PRO A 344 2.52 -15.16 3.80
N ARG A 345 1.62 -14.20 3.55
CA ARG A 345 2.03 -12.82 3.28
C ARG A 345 3.05 -12.46 4.33
N LEU A 346 4.33 -12.46 3.95
CA LEU A 346 5.39 -12.32 4.92
C LEU A 346 5.41 -10.82 5.05
N LEU A 347 4.48 -10.32 5.89
CA LEU A 347 4.69 -9.14 6.69
C LEU A 347 6.19 -9.14 6.93
N LYS A 348 6.89 -8.13 6.40
CA LYS A 348 8.29 -7.85 6.72
C LYS A 348 8.57 -8.37 8.12
N PRO A 349 9.70 -9.01 8.45
CA PRO A 349 10.03 -9.23 9.85
C PRO A 349 10.34 -7.88 10.53
N THR A 350 9.56 -6.83 10.29
CA THR A 350 9.13 -5.97 11.37
C THR A 350 8.10 -6.78 12.14
N GLN A 351 8.44 -7.11 13.38
CA GLN A 351 7.41 -7.15 14.40
C GLN A 351 6.45 -5.97 14.11
N ALA A 352 5.16 -6.24 13.87
CA ALA A 352 4.20 -5.15 13.74
C ALA A 352 4.43 -4.25 14.94
N THR A 353 4.55 -2.94 14.77
CA THR A 353 4.89 -2.07 15.88
C THR A 353 3.67 -1.25 16.21
N ALA A 354 3.42 -0.99 17.50
CA ALA A 354 2.33 -0.12 17.89
C ALA A 354 2.43 1.20 17.11
N PHE A 355 1.30 1.67 16.58
CA PHE A 355 1.17 2.85 15.73
C PHE A 355 1.78 2.77 14.33
N GLN A 356 2.34 1.64 13.91
CA GLN A 356 2.77 1.47 12.52
C GLN A 356 1.73 0.69 11.71
N PRO A 357 1.27 1.20 10.56
CA PRO A 357 0.28 0.52 9.73
C PRO A 357 0.72 -0.88 9.29
N VAL A 358 -0.23 -1.82 9.28
CA VAL A 358 -0.06 -3.21 8.86
C VAL A 358 -1.07 -3.54 7.77
N THR A 359 -0.56 -3.90 6.60
CA THR A 359 -1.39 -4.24 5.44
C THR A 359 -1.71 -5.73 5.40
N LEU A 360 -2.98 -6.08 5.33
CA LEU A 360 -3.48 -7.43 5.09
C LEU A 360 -4.21 -7.47 3.74
N ASP A 361 -3.77 -8.37 2.87
CA ASP A 361 -4.37 -8.57 1.55
C ASP A 361 -5.04 -9.93 1.54
N PHE A 362 -6.24 -9.93 0.98
CA PHE A 362 -7.12 -11.05 0.87
C PHE A 362 -7.41 -11.24 -0.60
N LEU A 363 -7.14 -12.43 -1.10
CA LEU A 363 -7.50 -12.79 -2.44
C LEU A 363 -8.98 -13.18 -2.48
N ALA A 364 -9.79 -12.41 -3.20
CA ALA A 364 -11.15 -12.78 -3.55
C ALA A 364 -11.15 -13.91 -4.59
N SER A 365 -12.16 -14.78 -4.54
CA SER A 365 -12.32 -15.85 -5.54
C SER A 365 -12.67 -15.34 -6.94
N GLU A 366 -13.25 -14.14 -7.02
CA GLU A 366 -13.72 -13.53 -8.26
C GLU A 366 -12.79 -12.41 -8.67
N TYR A 367 -12.63 -12.22 -9.99
CA TYR A 367 -11.91 -11.09 -10.56
C TYR A 367 -12.87 -9.90 -10.62
N MET A 368 -12.43 -8.75 -10.13
CA MET A 368 -13.21 -7.51 -10.09
C MET A 368 -12.48 -6.42 -10.85
N GLN A 369 -13.23 -5.41 -11.27
CA GLN A 369 -12.73 -4.27 -12.04
C GLN A 369 -13.34 -2.99 -11.52
N GLU A 370 -12.60 -1.89 -11.60
CA GLU A 370 -13.07 -0.58 -11.17
C GLU A 370 -14.17 0.00 -12.06
N SER A 371 -14.27 -0.47 -13.31
CA SER A 371 -15.33 -0.09 -14.24
C SER A 371 -16.70 -0.67 -13.89
N ASP A 372 -16.76 -1.63 -12.96
CA ASP A 372 -18.00 -2.21 -12.45
C ASP A 372 -18.38 -1.58 -11.09
N PRO A 373 -19.47 -0.80 -11.01
CA PRO A 373 -19.97 -0.25 -9.74
C PRO A 373 -20.19 -1.30 -8.66
N ALA A 374 -20.59 -2.53 -9.02
CA ALA A 374 -20.85 -3.60 -8.07
C ALA A 374 -19.58 -3.99 -7.28
N THR A 375 -18.38 -3.74 -7.83
CA THR A 375 -17.11 -3.90 -7.11
C THR A 375 -17.08 -3.05 -5.84
N PHE A 376 -17.64 -1.83 -5.88
CA PHE A 376 -17.59 -0.88 -4.77
C PHE A 376 -18.89 -0.79 -3.97
N THR A 377 -20.04 -1.12 -4.56
CA THR A 377 -21.35 -1.05 -3.88
C THR A 377 -21.71 -2.38 -3.22
N ASP A 378 -21.48 -3.49 -3.91
CA ASP A 378 -22.09 -4.78 -3.57
C ASP A 378 -21.10 -5.79 -2.98
N HIS A 379 -19.86 -5.36 -2.73
CA HIS A 379 -18.83 -6.14 -2.08
C HIS A 379 -18.22 -5.39 -0.89
N ARG A 380 -17.88 -6.15 0.16
CA ARG A 380 -17.28 -5.57 1.36
C ARG A 380 -16.35 -6.55 2.05
N LEU A 381 -15.12 -6.12 2.26
CA LEU A 381 -14.19 -6.72 3.22
C LEU A 381 -14.29 -5.99 4.56
N MET A 382 -14.42 -6.72 5.66
CA MET A 382 -14.20 -6.19 7.02
C MET A 382 -13.25 -7.09 7.80
N VAL A 383 -12.33 -6.50 8.54
CA VAL A 383 -11.40 -7.22 9.41
C VAL A 383 -11.52 -6.71 10.83
N ARG A 384 -11.94 -7.59 11.73
CA ARG A 384 -12.01 -7.30 13.17
C ARG A 384 -10.74 -7.76 13.85
N PHE A 385 -10.05 -6.86 14.53
CA PHE A 385 -8.88 -7.09 15.36
C PHE A 385 -9.26 -7.00 16.84
N THR A 386 -8.89 -8.00 17.62
CA THR A 386 -9.18 -8.09 19.05
C THR A 386 -7.88 -8.37 19.78
N SER A 387 -7.50 -7.49 20.70
CA SER A 387 -6.34 -7.69 21.56
C SER A 387 -6.51 -8.95 22.43
N ASP A 388 -5.39 -9.53 22.90
CA ASP A 388 -5.43 -10.72 23.78
C ASP A 388 -6.20 -10.49 25.11
N SER A 389 -6.33 -9.23 25.57
CA SER A 389 -7.19 -8.86 26.72
C SER A 389 -8.69 -8.93 26.41
N GLY A 390 -9.07 -9.02 25.14
CA GLY A 390 -10.46 -8.95 24.67
C GLY A 390 -10.97 -7.53 24.41
N ASP A 391 -10.20 -6.51 24.78
CA ASP A 391 -10.50 -5.08 24.63
C ASP A 391 -9.18 -4.29 24.56
N PRO A 392 -8.95 -3.42 23.55
CA PRO A 392 -9.87 -3.02 22.47
C PRO A 392 -10.14 -4.10 21.41
N SER A 393 -11.32 -4.00 20.79
CA SER A 393 -11.70 -4.69 19.56
C SER A 393 -12.04 -3.66 18.48
N ILE A 394 -11.25 -3.62 17.41
CA ILE A 394 -11.30 -2.62 16.35
C ILE A 394 -11.71 -3.30 15.05
N THR A 395 -12.67 -2.75 14.31
CA THR A 395 -13.07 -3.30 13.00
C THR A 395 -12.69 -2.33 11.91
N VAL A 396 -11.86 -2.78 10.98
CA VAL A 396 -11.41 -2.01 9.82
C VAL A 396 -12.17 -2.47 8.58
N ARG A 397 -12.70 -1.54 7.79
CA ARG A 397 -13.22 -1.81 6.44
C ARG A 397 -12.04 -1.95 5.49
N GLY A 398 -12.03 -3.00 4.68
CA GLY A 398 -11.10 -3.14 3.57
C GLY A 398 -11.68 -2.60 2.27
N PHE A 399 -10.82 -2.45 1.26
CA PHE A 399 -11.13 -1.87 -0.05
C PHE A 399 -10.57 -2.75 -1.17
N PHE A 400 -11.11 -2.58 -2.38
CA PHE A 400 -10.60 -3.24 -3.58
C PHE A 400 -9.27 -2.60 -4.02
N ALA A 401 -8.25 -3.43 -4.23
CA ALA A 401 -6.87 -3.03 -4.46
C ALA A 401 -6.28 -3.60 -5.77
N GLY A 402 -7.14 -4.01 -6.71
CA GLY A 402 -6.72 -4.50 -8.02
C GLY A 402 -5.83 -5.73 -7.93
N ASP A 403 -4.62 -5.62 -8.47
CA ASP A 403 -3.55 -6.62 -8.43
C ASP A 403 -2.72 -6.60 -7.13
N GLY A 404 -3.00 -5.66 -6.23
CA GLY A 404 -2.26 -5.43 -4.99
C GLY A 404 -1.10 -4.44 -5.11
N ASP A 405 -0.78 -3.96 -6.31
CA ASP A 405 0.24 -2.93 -6.56
C ASP A 405 -0.20 -1.91 -7.62
N ALA A 406 -1.52 -1.67 -7.72
CA ALA A 406 -2.15 -0.80 -8.72
C ALA A 406 -1.54 0.61 -8.82
N ALA A 407 -0.89 1.09 -7.76
CA ALA A 407 -0.19 2.36 -7.79
C ALA A 407 1.01 2.37 -8.77
N ASP A 408 1.71 1.25 -8.93
CA ASP A 408 2.82 1.09 -9.89
C ASP A 408 2.39 0.47 -11.21
N SER A 409 1.43 -0.46 -11.18
CA SER A 409 1.01 -1.21 -12.36
C SER A 409 -0.08 -0.53 -13.17
N SER A 410 -0.71 0.52 -12.61
CA SER A 410 -1.91 1.15 -13.16
C SER A 410 -3.06 0.14 -13.37
N ALA A 411 -3.08 -0.94 -12.59
CA ALA A 411 -4.09 -1.98 -12.73
C ALA A 411 -5.49 -1.46 -12.37
N ASP A 412 -6.44 -1.69 -13.27
CA ASP A 412 -7.86 -1.35 -13.15
C ASP A 412 -8.72 -2.52 -12.62
N GLY A 413 -8.08 -3.68 -12.39
CA GLY A 413 -8.75 -4.90 -11.99
C GLY A 413 -7.83 -5.90 -11.30
N GLY A 414 -8.43 -6.94 -10.75
CA GLY A 414 -7.70 -7.99 -10.03
C GLY A 414 -8.55 -8.69 -8.99
N HIS A 415 -7.87 -9.38 -8.09
CA HIS A 415 -8.47 -10.22 -7.07
C HIS A 415 -8.20 -9.73 -5.65
N ILE A 416 -7.43 -8.65 -5.49
CA ILE A 416 -6.91 -8.26 -4.17
C ILE A 416 -7.86 -7.30 -3.49
N TRP A 417 -8.25 -7.67 -2.27
CA TRP A 417 -8.90 -6.81 -1.31
C TRP A 417 -7.97 -6.55 -0.15
N ARG A 418 -7.84 -5.30 0.27
CA ARG A 418 -6.84 -4.86 1.23
C ARG A 418 -7.51 -4.26 2.46
N ALA A 419 -6.99 -4.58 3.64
CA ALA A 419 -7.29 -3.87 4.87
C ALA A 419 -5.99 -3.38 5.51
N ILE A 420 -5.97 -2.14 6.01
CA ILE A 420 -4.79 -1.55 6.66
C ILE A 420 -5.12 -1.28 8.13
N PHE A 421 -4.40 -1.96 9.03
CA PHE A 421 -4.59 -1.87 10.47
C PHE A 421 -3.41 -1.19 11.15
N THR A 422 -3.67 -0.10 11.87
CA THR A 422 -2.67 0.57 12.72
C THR A 422 -2.90 0.17 14.18
N PRO A 423 -2.17 -0.81 14.72
CA PRO A 423 -2.40 -1.32 16.06
C PRO A 423 -2.11 -0.22 17.11
N PRO A 424 -3.07 0.14 17.99
CA PRO A 424 -2.85 1.22 18.97
C PRO A 424 -1.95 0.81 20.13
N ALA A 425 -1.60 -0.46 20.27
CA ALA A 425 -0.80 -0.98 21.37
C ALA A 425 -0.08 -2.28 20.99
N ALA A 426 1.03 -2.53 21.68
CA ALA A 426 1.78 -3.79 21.63
C ALA A 426 0.97 -4.96 22.23
N GLY A 427 1.39 -6.18 21.92
CA GLY A 427 0.73 -7.43 22.32
C GLY A 427 0.25 -8.22 21.11
N ASN A 428 -0.35 -9.39 21.34
CA ASN A 428 -0.96 -10.13 20.24
C ASN A 428 -2.38 -9.64 19.99
N TRP A 429 -2.71 -9.54 18.70
CA TRP A 429 -4.02 -9.20 18.21
C TRP A 429 -4.54 -10.35 17.36
N ARG A 430 -5.65 -10.95 17.78
CA ARG A 430 -6.38 -11.91 16.96
C ARG A 430 -7.17 -11.13 15.94
N TRP A 431 -7.23 -11.60 14.71
CA TRP A 431 -8.05 -10.98 13.69
C TRP A 431 -8.98 -11.97 13.02
N THR A 432 -10.12 -11.46 12.57
CA THR A 432 -11.13 -12.18 11.80
C THR A 432 -11.54 -11.32 10.61
N ALA A 433 -11.20 -11.77 9.41
CA ALA A 433 -11.58 -11.15 8.15
C ALA A 433 -12.84 -11.81 7.59
N ARG A 434 -13.79 -11.02 7.10
CA ARG A 434 -15.00 -11.47 6.42
C ARG A 434 -15.17 -10.67 5.14
N PHE A 435 -15.26 -11.39 4.03
CA PHE A 435 -15.61 -10.84 2.74
C PHE A 435 -17.04 -11.24 2.42
N ALA A 436 -17.88 -10.27 2.07
CA ALA A 436 -19.29 -10.50 1.86
C ALA A 436 -19.81 -9.72 0.66
N ALA A 437 -20.87 -10.26 0.05
CA ALA A 437 -21.59 -9.65 -1.05
C ALA A 437 -23.07 -9.38 -0.70
N GLY A 438 -23.66 -8.41 -1.37
CA GLY A 438 -25.08 -8.06 -1.30
C GLY A 438 -25.32 -6.60 -1.66
N ASP A 439 -26.56 -6.28 -2.06
CA ASP A 439 -26.95 -4.94 -2.50
C ASP A 439 -26.53 -3.85 -1.50
N ASP A 440 -25.72 -2.89 -1.96
CA ASP A 440 -25.19 -1.76 -1.18
C ASP A 440 -24.53 -2.17 0.16
N ILE A 441 -24.01 -3.39 0.25
CA ILE A 441 -23.37 -3.89 1.47
C ILE A 441 -22.17 -3.02 1.87
N ALA A 442 -21.51 -2.38 0.91
CA ALA A 442 -20.31 -1.57 1.13
C ALA A 442 -20.50 -0.42 2.12
N ILE A 443 -21.73 0.12 2.23
CA ILE A 443 -22.07 1.22 3.16
C ILE A 443 -22.55 0.72 4.53
N SER A 444 -22.81 -0.59 4.68
CA SER A 444 -23.22 -1.19 5.95
C SER A 444 -22.05 -1.28 6.94
N THR A 445 -22.30 -0.94 8.21
CA THR A 445 -21.35 -1.13 9.32
C THR A 445 -21.54 -2.46 10.06
N ASP A 446 -22.63 -3.18 9.76
CA ASP A 446 -22.91 -4.47 10.40
C ASP A 446 -21.98 -5.54 9.83
N PHE A 447 -21.02 -5.97 10.64
CA PHE A 447 -20.07 -7.04 10.31
C PHE A 447 -20.75 -8.34 9.87
N ALA A 448 -22.00 -8.61 10.29
CA ALA A 448 -22.74 -9.82 9.93
C ALA A 448 -23.60 -9.71 8.67
N ALA A 449 -23.81 -8.50 8.12
CA ALA A 449 -24.65 -8.28 6.94
C ALA A 449 -24.08 -8.91 5.65
N GLY A 450 -24.96 -9.35 4.75
CA GLY A 450 -24.60 -9.93 3.44
C GLY A 450 -24.25 -11.42 3.44
N GLU A 451 -24.04 -11.97 2.25
CA GLU A 451 -23.65 -13.36 2.03
C GLU A 451 -22.12 -13.52 2.03
N ASP A 452 -21.60 -14.57 2.69
CA ASP A 452 -20.17 -14.85 2.74
C ASP A 452 -19.61 -15.25 1.37
N MET A 453 -18.61 -14.49 0.93
CA MET A 453 -17.84 -14.76 -0.28
C MET A 453 -16.53 -15.48 0.08
N PRO A 454 -16.03 -16.40 -0.78
CA PRO A 454 -14.76 -17.05 -0.54
C PRO A 454 -13.57 -16.07 -0.60
N ILE A 455 -12.68 -16.13 0.39
CA ILE A 455 -11.41 -15.40 0.40
C ILE A 455 -10.24 -16.27 0.84
N GLY A 456 -9.04 -15.88 0.41
CA GLY A 456 -7.76 -16.51 0.80
C GLY A 456 -7.41 -17.73 -0.03
N ARG A 457 -6.35 -18.45 0.36
CA ARG A 457 -5.91 -19.64 -0.36
C ARG A 457 -5.50 -20.80 0.58
N PRO A 458 -6.12 -22.00 0.47
CA PRO A 458 -7.26 -22.29 -0.43
C PRO A 458 -8.45 -21.40 -0.06
N ALA A 459 -9.24 -20.99 -1.07
CA ALA A 459 -10.37 -20.10 -0.85
C ALA A 459 -11.36 -20.75 0.13
N GLN A 460 -11.56 -20.11 1.28
CA GLN A 460 -12.49 -20.58 2.29
C GLN A 460 -13.74 -19.71 2.25
N ARG A 461 -14.91 -20.34 2.17
CA ARG A 461 -16.18 -19.64 2.35
C ARG A 461 -16.34 -19.31 3.83
N GLY A 462 -16.57 -18.05 4.15
CA GLY A 462 -16.68 -17.55 5.53
C GLY A 462 -15.46 -16.78 5.99
N SER A 463 -15.28 -16.67 7.30
CA SER A 463 -14.24 -15.81 7.87
C SER A 463 -12.86 -16.44 7.90
N GLN A 464 -11.83 -15.70 7.51
CA GLN A 464 -10.43 -16.04 7.79
C GLN A 464 -10.00 -15.49 9.14
N THR A 465 -9.04 -16.15 9.78
CA THR A 465 -8.51 -15.71 11.08
C THR A 465 -7.00 -15.81 11.14
N GLY A 466 -6.40 -15.01 12.01
CA GLY A 466 -4.98 -15.09 12.32
C GLY A 466 -4.61 -14.35 13.59
N VAL A 467 -3.30 -14.28 13.84
CA VAL A 467 -2.74 -13.56 14.98
C VAL A 467 -1.63 -12.66 14.48
N LEU A 468 -1.65 -11.41 14.93
CA LEU A 468 -0.63 -10.40 14.68
C LEU A 468 0.10 -10.12 15.99
N ALA A 469 1.40 -10.43 16.05
CA ALA A 469 2.23 -10.08 17.19
C ALA A 469 2.75 -8.65 17.01
N VAL A 470 2.37 -7.75 17.94
CA VAL A 470 2.73 -6.33 17.90
C VAL A 470 3.78 -6.01 18.98
N ALA A 471 4.92 -5.47 18.59
CA ALA A 471 5.97 -4.94 19.44
C ALA A 471 5.67 -3.52 19.93
N GLU A 472 6.37 -3.13 20.99
CA GLU A 472 6.37 -1.75 21.49
C GLU A 472 7.04 -0.81 20.49
N ASN A 473 6.45 0.37 20.32
CA ASN A 473 7.08 1.45 19.59
C ASN A 473 8.14 2.12 20.46
N ARG A 474 9.42 1.86 20.18
CA ARG A 474 10.54 2.42 20.94
C ARG A 474 10.97 3.74 20.30
N GLN A 475 10.53 4.84 20.91
CA GLN A 475 10.86 6.20 20.52
C GLN A 475 12.37 6.47 20.72
N ASP A 476 12.99 7.17 19.78
CA ASP A 476 14.36 7.69 19.94
C ASP A 476 14.41 9.18 20.34
N GLY A 477 13.25 9.84 20.37
CA GLY A 477 13.08 11.23 20.81
C GLY A 477 13.61 12.28 19.83
N SER A 478 14.00 11.90 18.60
CA SER A 478 14.78 12.77 17.71
C SER A 478 13.98 13.47 16.59
N SER A 479 12.82 12.97 16.19
CA SER A 479 12.00 13.56 15.10
C SER A 479 10.51 13.27 15.23
N TRP A 480 9.64 14.28 15.10
CA TRP A 480 8.18 14.11 15.00
C TRP A 480 7.82 13.44 13.67
N THR A 481 7.67 12.11 13.69
CA THR A 481 6.87 11.40 12.70
C THR A 481 5.67 10.80 13.43
N SER A 482 4.47 10.91 12.87
CA SER A 482 3.29 10.33 13.51
C SER A 482 3.34 8.79 13.53
N ALA A 483 4.18 8.17 12.69
CA ALA A 483 4.51 6.75 12.77
C ALA A 483 5.29 6.38 14.05
N ASP A 484 6.20 7.26 14.51
CA ASP A 484 7.01 7.03 15.72
C ASP A 484 6.31 7.46 17.02
N TYR A 485 5.46 8.50 16.95
CA TYR A 485 4.76 9.03 18.13
C TYR A 485 3.34 8.53 18.31
N GLY A 486 2.72 7.97 17.28
CA GLY A 486 1.32 7.58 17.30
C GLY A 486 0.35 8.71 16.95
N PRO A 487 -0.95 8.50 17.18
CA PRO A 487 -1.99 9.31 16.56
C PRO A 487 -2.14 10.70 17.18
N LEU A 488 -2.36 11.69 16.31
CA LEU A 488 -2.84 13.01 16.71
C LEU A 488 -4.27 12.88 17.22
N ARG A 489 -4.56 13.49 18.38
CA ARG A 489 -5.90 13.46 18.99
C ARG A 489 -6.31 14.85 19.47
N VAL A 490 -7.60 15.09 19.57
CA VAL A 490 -8.14 16.27 20.27
C VAL A 490 -8.41 15.91 21.72
N VAL A 491 -7.83 16.68 22.64
CA VAL A 491 -8.01 16.53 24.09
C VAL A 491 -8.14 17.92 24.69
N ASP A 492 -9.30 18.20 25.30
CA ASP A 492 -9.64 19.50 25.91
C ASP A 492 -9.49 20.70 24.96
N GLY A 493 -9.88 20.52 23.69
CA GLY A 493 -9.79 21.55 22.66
C GLY A 493 -8.36 21.85 22.20
N ARG A 494 -7.48 20.83 22.26
CA ARG A 494 -6.08 20.89 21.83
C ARG A 494 -5.68 19.65 21.08
N TYR A 495 -4.86 19.82 20.06
CA TYR A 495 -4.14 18.69 19.49
C TYR A 495 -3.07 18.19 20.46
N ARG A 496 -3.09 16.88 20.71
CA ARG A 496 -2.12 16.20 21.55
C ARG A 496 -1.59 14.94 20.88
N LEU A 497 -0.32 14.68 21.15
CA LEU A 497 0.32 13.41 20.88
C LEU A 497 -0.02 12.40 21.99
N PRO A 498 0.21 11.09 21.78
CA PRO A 498 -0.06 10.07 22.80
C PRO A 498 0.64 10.31 24.14
N ASP A 499 1.82 10.94 24.13
CA ASP A 499 2.57 11.34 25.33
C ASP A 499 2.08 12.64 25.99
N GLN A 500 0.93 13.17 25.55
CA GLN A 500 0.26 14.37 26.03
C GLN A 500 0.93 15.70 25.66
N ARG A 501 2.03 15.70 24.90
CA ARG A 501 2.57 16.95 24.36
C ARG A 501 1.56 17.60 23.42
N GLU A 502 1.40 18.90 23.58
CA GLU A 502 0.62 19.72 22.67
C GLU A 502 1.34 19.77 21.32
N TRP A 503 0.57 19.62 20.24
CA TRP A 503 1.03 19.73 18.87
C TRP A 503 0.42 20.98 18.25
N ILE A 504 1.24 21.83 17.64
CA ILE A 504 0.76 23.06 17.02
C ILE A 504 0.87 22.94 15.51
N LYS A 505 -0.22 23.24 14.81
CA LYS A 505 -0.24 23.25 13.35
C LYS A 505 0.58 24.42 12.80
N SER A 506 1.37 24.16 11.76
CA SER A 506 2.09 25.16 10.97
C SER A 506 2.23 24.59 9.57
N GLY A 507 1.22 24.78 8.74
CA GLY A 507 1.07 24.11 7.46
C GLY A 507 0.95 25.04 6.25
N ALA A 508 0.73 24.43 5.09
CA ALA A 508 0.27 25.11 3.89
C ALA A 508 -1.20 24.74 3.65
N ASN A 509 -2.03 25.76 3.36
CA ASN A 509 -3.39 25.54 2.89
C ASN A 509 -3.35 25.29 1.37
N SER A 510 -2.67 26.21 0.67
CA SER A 510 -2.56 26.19 -0.78
C SER A 510 -1.41 25.29 -1.32
N PRO A 511 -1.54 24.74 -2.54
CA PRO A 511 -2.77 24.75 -3.32
C PRO A 511 -3.80 23.76 -2.76
N GLU A 512 -5.07 24.17 -2.68
CA GLU A 512 -6.15 23.30 -2.20
C GLU A 512 -6.35 22.07 -3.10
N ASN A 513 -6.12 22.25 -4.41
CA ASN A 513 -6.19 21.24 -5.46
C ASN A 513 -4.84 20.51 -5.65
N LEU A 514 -4.05 20.36 -4.57
CA LEU A 514 -2.77 19.63 -4.56
C LEU A 514 -2.82 18.28 -5.29
N LEU A 515 -3.96 17.57 -5.19
CA LEU A 515 -4.17 16.27 -5.80
C LEU A 515 -4.50 16.32 -7.30
N GLY A 516 -4.72 17.51 -7.87
CA GLY A 516 -4.86 17.79 -9.30
C GLY A 516 -3.51 17.76 -10.01
N PHE A 517 -2.77 16.65 -9.85
CA PHE A 517 -1.39 16.48 -10.27
C PHE A 517 -1.29 15.55 -11.49
N ASP A 518 -0.51 15.95 -12.49
CA ASP A 518 -0.43 15.26 -13.79
C ASP A 518 0.17 13.86 -13.74
N GLY A 519 0.96 13.57 -12.69
CA GLY A 519 1.56 12.28 -12.49
C GLY A 519 0.63 11.26 -11.83
N PHE A 520 -0.59 11.62 -11.42
CA PHE A 520 -1.56 10.63 -10.94
C PHE A 520 -2.37 10.04 -12.09
N ASP A 521 -2.54 8.72 -12.06
CA ASP A 521 -3.36 7.98 -13.04
C ASP A 521 -4.78 8.55 -13.09
N GLY A 522 -5.41 8.52 -14.26
CA GLY A 522 -6.82 8.93 -14.44
C GLY A 522 -7.15 10.35 -14.00
N THR A 523 -6.16 11.23 -13.83
CA THR A 523 -6.34 12.62 -13.40
C THR A 523 -6.41 13.56 -14.60
N TYR A 524 -7.41 14.42 -14.64
CA TYR A 524 -7.60 15.41 -15.68
C TYR A 524 -8.41 16.59 -15.13
N ARG A 525 -8.42 17.72 -15.83
CA ARG A 525 -9.27 18.87 -15.51
C ARG A 525 -10.46 18.93 -16.48
N THR A 526 -11.67 19.19 -15.99
CA THR A 526 -12.87 19.24 -16.84
C THR A 526 -13.00 20.56 -17.61
N SER A 527 -12.63 21.67 -16.98
CA SER A 527 -12.59 23.02 -17.56
C SER A 527 -11.81 23.96 -16.64
N GLY A 528 -11.10 24.96 -17.19
CA GLY A 528 -10.54 26.06 -16.39
C GLY A 528 -11.65 26.99 -15.88
N ASN A 529 -11.47 27.56 -14.69
CA ASN A 529 -12.36 28.57 -14.13
C ASN A 529 -11.84 29.98 -14.40
N ALA A 530 -12.75 30.89 -14.74
CA ALA A 530 -12.49 32.32 -14.86
C ALA A 530 -13.74 33.12 -14.44
N ARG A 531 -14.34 32.79 -13.28
CA ARG A 531 -15.34 33.71 -12.70
C ARG A 531 -14.60 34.99 -12.31
N ASP A 532 -15.25 36.14 -12.53
CA ASP A 532 -14.64 37.46 -12.37
C ASP A 532 -14.33 37.73 -10.89
N GLY A 533 -13.06 37.53 -10.50
CA GLY A 533 -12.55 37.77 -9.15
C GLY A 533 -11.90 36.55 -8.48
N GLU A 534 -12.32 35.32 -8.80
CA GLU A 534 -11.78 34.09 -8.18
C GLU A 534 -10.37 33.75 -8.71
N ALA A 535 -9.68 32.80 -8.06
CA ALA A 535 -8.39 32.32 -8.53
C ALA A 535 -8.56 31.65 -9.92
N ASP A 536 -7.74 32.04 -10.89
CA ASP A 536 -7.71 31.38 -12.20
C ASP A 536 -6.95 30.07 -12.06
N SER A 537 -7.64 28.93 -12.22
CA SER A 537 -7.02 27.60 -12.18
C SER A 537 -6.17 27.28 -13.42
N GLY A 538 -6.34 28.04 -14.51
CA GLY A 538 -5.74 27.74 -15.80
C GLY A 538 -6.22 26.41 -16.42
N ASP A 539 -5.56 26.00 -17.50
CA ASP A 539 -5.95 24.79 -18.27
C ASP A 539 -5.11 23.53 -17.94
N ALA A 540 -4.07 23.66 -17.11
CA ALA A 540 -3.11 22.58 -16.84
C ALA A 540 -3.15 22.08 -15.39
N LEU A 541 -3.01 20.76 -15.23
CA LEU A 541 -2.76 20.13 -13.94
C LEU A 541 -1.39 20.56 -13.36
N HIS A 542 -1.24 20.39 -12.06
CA HIS A 542 0.03 20.63 -11.39
C HIS A 542 1.12 19.67 -11.86
N THR A 543 2.36 20.18 -11.92
CA THR A 543 3.56 19.38 -12.23
C THR A 543 4.58 19.40 -11.10
N PHE A 544 4.57 20.46 -10.28
CA PHE A 544 5.54 20.76 -9.23
C PHE A 544 7.00 20.63 -9.70
N ALA A 545 7.26 20.85 -10.99
CA ALA A 545 8.57 20.66 -11.60
C ALA A 545 9.74 21.35 -10.86
N PRO A 546 9.58 22.56 -10.26
CA PRO A 546 10.62 23.18 -9.43
C PRO A 546 11.13 22.31 -8.28
N HIS A 547 10.30 21.39 -7.79
CA HIS A 547 10.59 20.51 -6.65
C HIS A 547 11.21 19.16 -7.03
N LEU A 548 11.47 18.88 -8.31
CA LEU A 548 12.15 17.64 -8.73
C LEU A 548 13.52 17.45 -8.09
N ASN A 549 14.24 18.54 -7.82
CA ASN A 549 15.56 18.50 -7.18
C ASN A 549 15.49 18.21 -5.67
N ASP A 550 14.31 18.31 -5.06
CA ASP A 550 14.08 18.03 -3.65
C ASP A 550 13.83 16.53 -3.40
N TRP A 551 13.46 15.78 -4.44
CA TRP A 551 13.34 14.33 -4.38
C TRP A 551 14.71 13.67 -4.15
N GLN A 552 14.78 12.71 -3.24
CA GLN A 552 16.02 12.01 -2.88
C GLN A 552 15.96 10.52 -3.28
N PRO A 553 17.11 9.89 -3.62
CA PRO A 553 17.16 8.45 -3.85
C PRO A 553 16.60 7.66 -2.66
N GLY A 554 15.57 6.85 -2.92
CA GLY A 554 14.89 6.04 -1.90
C GLY A 554 13.58 6.66 -1.40
N ASP A 555 13.27 7.90 -1.76
CA ASP A 555 11.91 8.42 -1.64
C ASP A 555 10.97 7.67 -2.60
N PRO A 556 9.67 7.61 -2.28
CA PRO A 556 8.72 6.93 -3.13
C PRO A 556 8.58 7.63 -4.48
N GLN A 557 8.15 6.83 -5.44
CA GLN A 557 7.65 7.22 -6.75
C GLN A 557 6.61 6.16 -7.14
N TRP A 558 5.99 6.34 -8.29
CA TRP A 558 5.23 5.28 -8.92
C TRP A 558 5.58 5.17 -10.39
N GLY A 559 5.21 4.05 -11.00
CA GLY A 559 5.46 3.75 -12.41
C GLY A 559 6.94 3.86 -12.80
N ALA A 560 7.22 4.54 -13.90
CA ALA A 560 8.57 4.81 -14.43
C ALA A 560 9.28 5.99 -13.72
N GLY A 561 8.66 6.60 -12.71
CA GLY A 561 9.19 7.74 -11.98
C GLY A 561 8.24 8.92 -11.89
N GLU A 562 6.95 8.67 -12.08
CA GLU A 562 5.86 9.58 -11.79
C GLU A 562 5.83 9.88 -10.27
N GLY A 563 5.28 11.05 -9.89
CA GLY A 563 5.19 11.47 -8.50
C GLY A 563 6.44 12.11 -7.89
N ARG A 564 7.63 11.97 -8.50
CA ARG A 564 8.89 12.49 -7.94
C ARG A 564 8.84 13.98 -7.57
N ALA A 565 8.22 14.81 -8.41
CA ALA A 565 8.11 16.25 -8.18
C ALA A 565 7.27 16.58 -6.95
N LEU A 566 6.09 15.96 -6.83
CA LEU A 566 5.18 16.14 -5.69
C LEU A 566 5.77 15.57 -4.38
N VAL A 567 6.44 14.42 -4.44
CA VAL A 567 7.20 13.86 -3.32
C VAL A 567 8.35 14.78 -2.90
N GLY A 568 9.04 15.37 -3.88
CA GLY A 568 10.06 16.41 -3.66
C GLY A 568 9.48 17.66 -2.99
N LEU A 569 8.28 18.10 -3.38
CA LEU A 569 7.59 19.21 -2.74
C LEU A 569 7.38 18.93 -1.24
N MET A 570 6.90 17.73 -0.90
CA MET A 570 6.73 17.34 0.51
C MET A 570 8.05 17.31 1.29
N ASN A 571 9.16 16.91 0.65
CA ASN A 571 10.49 17.01 1.27
C ASN A 571 10.87 18.46 1.55
N TYR A 572 10.66 19.35 0.58
CA TYR A 572 10.94 20.77 0.75
C TYR A 572 10.12 21.36 1.89
N LEU A 573 8.80 21.14 1.91
CA LEU A 573 7.92 21.62 2.97
C LEU A 573 8.38 21.16 4.35
N ALA A 574 8.67 19.86 4.51
CA ALA A 574 9.21 19.33 5.75
C ALA A 574 10.55 19.99 6.13
N SER A 575 11.43 20.27 5.15
CA SER A 575 12.73 20.91 5.38
C SER A 575 12.63 22.35 5.89
N VAL A 576 11.56 23.08 5.55
CA VAL A 576 11.31 24.44 6.04
C VAL A 576 10.47 24.46 7.32
N GLY A 577 10.07 23.27 7.79
CA GLY A 577 9.38 23.07 9.06
C GLY A 577 7.87 23.07 8.95
N VAL A 578 7.30 23.01 7.74
CA VAL A 578 5.86 22.73 7.54
C VAL A 578 5.54 21.35 8.10
N ASN A 579 4.47 21.24 8.89
CA ASN A 579 4.06 19.98 9.52
C ASN A 579 2.59 19.60 9.26
N SER A 580 1.91 20.29 8.35
CA SER A 580 0.55 19.98 7.93
C SER A 580 0.34 20.48 6.51
N GLN A 581 -0.49 19.77 5.75
CA GLN A 581 -0.87 20.14 4.39
C GLN A 581 -2.36 19.90 4.24
N TYR A 582 -3.07 20.97 3.89
CA TYR A 582 -4.46 20.96 3.47
C TYR A 582 -4.56 20.50 2.02
N PHE A 583 -5.61 19.75 1.69
CA PHE A 583 -5.98 19.46 0.32
C PHE A 583 -7.41 18.91 0.25
N LEU A 584 -8.08 19.19 -0.85
CA LEU A 584 -9.37 18.61 -1.19
C LEU A 584 -9.19 17.18 -1.72
N THR A 585 -10.15 16.30 -1.44
CA THR A 585 -10.25 14.98 -2.11
C THR A 585 -11.35 14.94 -3.16
N TRP A 586 -12.16 15.99 -3.28
CA TRP A 586 -13.25 16.09 -4.25
C TRP A 586 -13.63 17.55 -4.52
N ASN A 587 -13.34 18.04 -5.75
CA ASN A 587 -13.55 19.43 -6.18
C ASN A 587 -14.28 19.58 -7.55
N VAL A 588 -15.16 18.65 -7.93
CA VAL A 588 -15.65 18.49 -9.33
C VAL A 588 -16.35 19.71 -9.94
N GLU A 589 -17.14 20.46 -9.16
CA GLU A 589 -17.76 21.73 -9.58
C GLU A 589 -17.11 22.95 -8.92
N GLY A 590 -16.05 22.70 -8.16
CA GLY A 590 -15.26 23.65 -7.41
C GLY A 590 -14.43 24.63 -8.21
N ASP A 591 -13.49 25.24 -7.53
CA ASP A 591 -12.58 26.23 -8.11
C ASP A 591 -11.48 25.57 -8.96
N GLY A 592 -10.94 24.43 -8.52
CA GLY A 592 -9.92 23.65 -9.24
C GLY A 592 -10.43 22.71 -10.36
N LYS A 593 -11.57 22.04 -10.15
CA LYS A 593 -12.23 21.10 -11.11
C LYS A 593 -11.36 19.98 -11.68
N ASP A 594 -10.52 19.40 -10.83
CA ASP A 594 -9.42 18.50 -11.21
C ASP A 594 -9.10 17.40 -10.19
N VAL A 595 -9.81 17.36 -9.07
CA VAL A 595 -9.64 16.41 -7.97
C VAL A 595 -10.91 15.61 -7.73
N TRP A 596 -10.81 14.29 -7.89
CA TRP A 596 -11.81 13.33 -7.45
C TRP A 596 -11.20 11.93 -7.34
N PRO A 597 -11.75 11.06 -6.48
CA PRO A 597 -11.25 9.69 -6.30
C PRO A 597 -11.79 8.71 -7.36
N TYR A 598 -12.68 9.19 -8.24
CA TYR A 598 -13.48 8.37 -9.15
C TYR A 598 -12.77 8.08 -10.47
N THR A 599 -13.28 7.08 -11.20
CA THR A 599 -12.84 6.79 -12.57
C THR A 599 -13.25 7.89 -13.56
N ALA A 600 -14.31 8.65 -13.25
CA ALA A 600 -14.70 9.87 -13.95
C ALA A 600 -15.33 10.90 -12.99
N HIS A 601 -15.26 12.18 -13.34
CA HIS A 601 -15.76 13.28 -12.49
C HIS A 601 -17.28 13.25 -12.24
N ASP A 602 -18.05 12.57 -13.10
CA ASP A 602 -19.50 12.48 -13.06
C ASP A 602 -20.02 11.11 -12.59
N THR A 603 -19.15 10.25 -12.05
CA THR A 603 -19.51 8.95 -11.48
C THR A 603 -19.22 8.88 -9.99
N TYR A 604 -20.20 8.51 -9.16
CA TYR A 604 -20.05 8.47 -7.69
C TYR A 604 -19.98 7.05 -7.11
N GLU A 605 -19.92 6.03 -7.96
CA GLU A 605 -19.97 4.60 -7.57
C GLU A 605 -18.74 3.79 -8.03
N THR A 606 -17.84 4.39 -8.79
CA THR A 606 -16.64 3.75 -9.34
C THR A 606 -15.40 4.54 -8.97
N PHE A 607 -14.45 3.91 -8.27
CA PHE A 607 -13.25 4.54 -7.75
C PHE A 607 -12.02 4.12 -8.54
N ASP A 608 -11.14 5.07 -8.85
CA ASP A 608 -9.89 4.80 -9.55
C ASP A 608 -8.88 4.18 -8.58
N VAL A 609 -8.63 2.88 -8.73
CA VAL A 609 -7.88 2.07 -7.76
C VAL A 609 -6.40 2.46 -7.79
N SER A 610 -5.88 2.72 -8.97
CA SER A 610 -4.47 3.10 -9.20
C SER A 610 -4.16 4.48 -8.61
N LYS A 611 -4.96 5.50 -8.93
CA LYS A 611 -4.88 6.87 -8.40
C LYS A 611 -4.93 6.89 -6.88
N LEU A 612 -5.91 6.20 -6.29
CA LEU A 612 -6.03 6.14 -4.83
C LEU A 612 -4.87 5.40 -4.16
N GLY A 613 -4.25 4.44 -4.86
CA GLY A 613 -3.00 3.82 -4.45
C GLY A 613 -1.83 4.81 -4.46
N GLN A 614 -1.73 5.65 -5.48
CA GLN A 614 -0.69 6.68 -5.61
C GLN A 614 -0.87 7.80 -4.58
N TRP A 615 -2.11 8.23 -4.31
CA TRP A 615 -2.44 9.14 -3.20
C TRP A 615 -1.94 8.56 -1.87
N ASN A 616 -2.20 7.28 -1.61
CA ASN A 616 -1.73 6.65 -0.38
C ASN A 616 -0.21 6.66 -0.25
N ARG A 617 0.53 6.45 -1.35
CA ARG A 617 2.01 6.52 -1.34
C ARG A 617 2.51 7.93 -0.99
N LEU A 618 1.86 8.97 -1.51
CA LEU A 618 2.15 10.35 -1.13
C LEU A 618 1.86 10.57 0.37
N PHE A 619 0.71 10.10 0.86
CA PHE A 619 0.30 10.27 2.25
C PHE A 619 1.21 9.53 3.24
N ASP A 620 1.63 8.32 2.89
CA ASP A 620 2.65 7.56 3.63
C ASP A 620 3.94 8.37 3.74
N HIS A 621 4.35 9.03 2.66
CA HIS A 621 5.55 9.86 2.63
C HIS A 621 5.40 11.13 3.47
N MET A 622 4.28 11.85 3.33
CA MET A 622 3.96 13.02 4.15
C MET A 622 4.04 12.68 5.64
N GLN A 623 3.38 11.59 6.05
CA GLN A 623 3.45 11.09 7.42
C GLN A 623 4.89 10.75 7.85
N ALA A 624 5.66 10.08 7.00
CA ALA A 624 7.06 9.76 7.28
C ALA A 624 7.96 10.99 7.39
N ARG A 625 7.58 12.11 6.77
CA ARG A 625 8.27 13.41 6.87
C ARG A 625 7.72 14.30 7.99
N GLY A 626 6.75 13.82 8.76
CA GLY A 626 6.13 14.62 9.82
C GLY A 626 5.29 15.76 9.23
N ILE A 627 4.46 15.43 8.25
CA ILE A 627 3.41 16.31 7.70
C ILE A 627 2.07 15.63 7.99
N ALA A 628 1.20 16.32 8.72
CA ALA A 628 -0.18 15.91 8.94
C ALA A 628 -1.00 16.04 7.65
N LEU A 629 -1.95 15.12 7.47
CA LEU A 629 -2.87 15.11 6.34
C LEU A 629 -4.14 15.85 6.78
N HIS A 630 -4.35 17.08 6.31
CA HIS A 630 -5.59 17.79 6.54
C HIS A 630 -6.50 17.58 5.32
N VAL A 631 -7.34 16.56 5.42
CA VAL A 631 -8.13 16.02 4.31
C VAL A 631 -9.51 16.67 4.28
N VAL A 632 -9.79 17.47 3.26
CA VAL A 632 -11.06 18.17 3.11
C VAL A 632 -11.94 17.44 2.09
N LEU A 633 -13.10 16.98 2.56
CA LEU A 633 -13.90 16.01 1.83
C LEU A 633 -14.70 16.60 0.65
N GLN A 634 -14.93 17.91 0.65
CA GLN A 634 -15.73 18.64 -0.35
C GLN A 634 -15.52 20.16 -0.15
N GLU A 635 -16.11 20.96 -1.03
CA GLU A 635 -16.24 22.42 -0.86
C GLU A 635 -17.70 22.88 -1.03
N THR A 636 -17.96 24.17 -0.82
CA THR A 636 -19.27 24.84 -0.99
C THR A 636 -19.95 24.48 -2.31
N GLU A 637 -19.20 24.45 -3.41
CA GLU A 637 -19.69 24.16 -4.74
C GLU A 637 -20.29 22.76 -4.85
N ASN A 638 -19.69 21.79 -4.15
CA ASN A 638 -19.96 20.37 -4.34
C ASN A 638 -20.89 19.79 -3.29
N GLU A 639 -21.10 20.49 -2.19
CA GLU A 639 -21.70 19.92 -0.98
C GLU A 639 -23.10 19.30 -1.20
N LEU A 640 -23.82 19.73 -2.24
CA LEU A 640 -25.13 19.21 -2.62
C LEU A 640 -25.14 18.17 -3.75
N LEU A 641 -24.01 17.91 -4.43
CA LEU A 641 -24.00 17.04 -5.62
C LEU A 641 -24.31 15.58 -5.28
N MET A 642 -23.70 15.04 -4.22
CA MET A 642 -24.05 13.71 -3.72
C MET A 642 -25.30 13.77 -2.86
N ASP A 643 -26.29 12.96 -3.21
CA ASP A 643 -27.53 12.75 -2.45
C ASP A 643 -28.32 14.05 -2.12
N GLY A 644 -28.14 15.15 -2.88
CA GLY A 644 -28.75 16.44 -2.56
C GLY A 644 -28.29 17.03 -1.22
N GLY A 645 -27.04 16.73 -0.83
CA GLY A 645 -26.46 17.12 0.47
C GLY A 645 -26.75 16.14 1.61
N ASN A 646 -27.61 15.15 1.40
CA ASN A 646 -27.88 14.16 2.44
C ASN A 646 -26.70 13.18 2.59
N THR A 647 -26.65 12.49 3.74
CA THR A 647 -25.71 11.38 3.94
C THR A 647 -26.42 10.07 3.64
N GLU A 648 -26.71 9.84 2.36
CA GLU A 648 -27.41 8.65 1.85
C GLU A 648 -26.44 7.73 1.09
N ARG A 649 -26.75 7.32 -0.14
CA ARG A 649 -26.05 6.18 -0.76
C ARG A 649 -24.66 6.58 -1.25
N GLU A 650 -24.57 7.64 -2.05
CA GLU A 650 -23.33 8.07 -2.70
C GLU A 650 -22.33 8.61 -1.67
N ARG A 651 -22.80 9.49 -0.78
CA ARG A 651 -21.94 10.11 0.25
C ARG A 651 -21.43 9.09 1.26
N ARG A 652 -22.27 8.12 1.65
CA ARG A 652 -21.82 7.04 2.57
C ARG A 652 -20.80 6.14 1.92
N LEU A 653 -20.88 5.92 0.60
CA LEU A 653 -19.92 5.13 -0.15
C LEU A 653 -18.59 5.86 -0.26
N TYR A 654 -18.61 7.14 -0.67
CA TYR A 654 -17.44 8.02 -0.71
C TYR A 654 -16.70 8.04 0.63
N MET A 655 -17.41 8.35 1.73
CA MET A 655 -16.81 8.36 3.07
C MET A 655 -16.26 6.98 3.48
N ALA A 656 -16.96 5.89 3.12
CA ALA A 656 -16.49 4.54 3.43
C ALA A 656 -15.20 4.17 2.68
N GLU A 657 -15.02 4.64 1.44
CA GLU A 657 -13.77 4.45 0.69
C GLU A 657 -12.64 5.32 1.25
N MET A 658 -12.87 6.62 1.50
CA MET A 658 -11.86 7.51 2.07
C MET A 658 -11.35 6.99 3.43
N VAL A 659 -12.26 6.55 4.29
CA VAL A 659 -11.90 5.99 5.61
C VAL A 659 -11.18 4.65 5.48
N ALA A 660 -11.67 3.73 4.64
CA ALA A 660 -11.03 2.41 4.47
C ALA A 660 -9.59 2.53 3.94
N ARG A 661 -9.35 3.51 3.06
CA ARG A 661 -8.04 3.73 2.44
C ARG A 661 -7.11 4.52 3.35
N PHE A 662 -7.57 5.60 3.98
CA PHE A 662 -6.63 6.59 4.55
C PHE A 662 -6.67 6.74 6.08
N ALA A 663 -7.73 6.30 6.78
CA ALA A 663 -7.85 6.53 8.23
C ALA A 663 -6.73 5.88 9.08
N HIS A 664 -5.99 4.94 8.51
CA HIS A 664 -4.87 4.27 9.18
C HIS A 664 -3.69 5.22 9.48
N HIS A 665 -3.58 6.37 8.81
CA HIS A 665 -2.56 7.38 9.08
C HIS A 665 -2.77 8.03 10.46
N ASN A 666 -1.70 8.14 11.24
CA ASN A 666 -1.73 8.70 12.58
C ASN A 666 -1.83 10.22 12.60
N GLY A 667 -1.30 10.88 11.56
CA GLY A 667 -1.33 12.34 11.42
C GLY A 667 -2.52 12.85 10.61
N LEU A 668 -3.61 12.10 10.51
CA LEU A 668 -4.76 12.48 9.70
C LEU A 668 -5.77 13.33 10.48
N ILE A 669 -6.26 14.40 9.85
CA ILE A 669 -7.32 15.30 10.29
C ILE A 669 -8.38 15.28 9.19
N TRP A 670 -9.58 14.81 9.50
CA TRP A 670 -10.72 14.92 8.60
C TRP A 670 -11.32 16.32 8.70
N ASN A 671 -11.74 16.86 7.57
CA ASN A 671 -12.54 18.07 7.49
C ASN A 671 -13.75 17.82 6.60
N LEU A 672 -14.95 18.09 7.13
CA LEU A 672 -16.22 17.76 6.47
C LEU A 672 -16.43 18.50 5.16
N GLY A 673 -15.86 19.69 5.02
CA GLY A 673 -15.89 20.45 3.78
C GLY A 673 -15.48 21.89 4.01
N GLU A 674 -14.88 22.47 2.98
CA GLU A 674 -14.55 23.89 2.86
C GLU A 674 -15.82 24.73 2.81
N GLU A 675 -15.79 25.88 3.50
CA GLU A 675 -16.89 26.87 3.56
C GLU A 675 -18.31 26.24 3.63
N ASN A 676 -18.47 25.19 4.44
CA ASN A 676 -19.63 24.32 4.33
C ASN A 676 -20.94 24.96 4.83
N GLY A 677 -21.99 24.90 3.99
CA GLY A 677 -23.31 25.43 4.29
C GLY A 677 -23.65 26.70 3.49
N PRO A 678 -24.92 27.15 3.58
CA PRO A 678 -25.41 28.25 2.77
C PRO A 678 -24.70 29.58 3.08
N VAL A 679 -24.43 30.35 2.03
CA VAL A 679 -23.86 31.70 2.08
C VAL A 679 -24.60 32.60 1.09
N HIS A 680 -24.44 33.92 1.20
CA HIS A 680 -25.23 34.88 0.42
C HIS A 680 -25.16 34.72 -1.11
N TRP A 681 -24.06 34.18 -1.65
CA TRP A 681 -23.86 33.93 -3.09
C TRP A 681 -24.19 32.47 -3.51
N ARG A 682 -24.24 31.55 -2.55
CA ARG A 682 -24.75 30.17 -2.69
C ARG A 682 -25.73 29.85 -1.56
N PRO A 683 -26.99 30.33 -1.68
CA PRO A 683 -27.98 30.16 -0.62
C PRO A 683 -28.50 28.72 -0.54
N GLU A 684 -28.29 27.92 -1.59
CA GLU A 684 -28.45 26.47 -1.52
C GLU A 684 -27.16 25.86 -0.96
N GLY A 685 -27.23 25.30 0.25
CA GLY A 685 -26.12 24.60 0.89
C GLY A 685 -26.62 23.56 1.89
N GLN A 686 -25.71 22.79 2.49
CA GLN A 686 -26.14 21.73 3.42
C GLN A 686 -26.86 22.32 4.64
N THR A 687 -27.86 21.59 5.16
CA THR A 687 -28.53 21.97 6.41
C THR A 687 -27.76 21.48 7.64
N ASP A 688 -28.14 21.96 8.82
CA ASP A 688 -27.56 21.51 10.08
C ASP A 688 -27.74 19.99 10.27
N GLU A 689 -28.91 19.46 9.92
CA GLU A 689 -29.19 18.03 9.99
C GLU A 689 -28.32 17.22 9.02
N GLN A 690 -28.01 17.76 7.85
CA GLN A 690 -27.13 17.11 6.88
C GLN A 690 -25.68 17.08 7.38
N ARG A 691 -25.17 18.19 7.94
CA ARG A 691 -23.86 18.24 8.61
C ARG A 691 -23.78 17.26 9.78
N MET A 692 -24.79 17.25 10.65
CA MET A 692 -24.91 16.31 11.77
C MET A 692 -24.90 14.85 11.29
N ALA A 693 -25.61 14.53 10.20
CA ALA A 693 -25.61 13.19 9.63
C ALA A 693 -24.22 12.78 9.08
N MET A 694 -23.45 13.72 8.53
CA MET A 694 -22.06 13.46 8.11
C MET A 694 -21.16 13.20 9.33
N ILE A 695 -21.29 13.99 10.40
CA ILE A 695 -20.57 13.81 11.67
C ILE A 695 -20.85 12.42 12.25
N ASP A 696 -22.13 12.04 12.35
CA ASP A 696 -22.57 10.74 12.84
C ASP A 696 -21.99 9.61 11.99
N ARG A 697 -21.97 9.79 10.65
CA ARG A 697 -21.44 8.78 9.73
C ARG A 697 -19.94 8.60 9.90
N MET A 698 -19.16 9.67 9.87
CA MET A 698 -17.70 9.62 10.03
C MET A 698 -17.32 8.99 11.38
N SER A 699 -17.98 9.41 12.46
CA SER A 699 -17.80 8.85 13.80
C SER A 699 -18.12 7.35 13.89
N ALA A 700 -19.08 6.87 13.08
CA ALA A 700 -19.47 5.48 13.07
C ALA A 700 -18.53 4.56 12.26
N ILE A 701 -17.74 5.11 11.33
CA ILE A 701 -16.93 4.30 10.40
C ILE A 701 -15.42 4.44 10.61
N ASP A 702 -14.92 5.54 11.19
CA ASP A 702 -13.50 5.71 11.47
C ASP A 702 -13.09 4.87 12.70
N PRO A 703 -12.32 3.78 12.52
CA PRO A 703 -11.99 2.89 13.61
C PRO A 703 -10.95 3.47 14.59
N TYR A 704 -10.36 4.64 14.27
CA TYR A 704 -9.28 5.24 15.04
C TYR A 704 -9.68 6.53 15.78
N ASN A 705 -10.88 7.06 15.49
CA ASN A 705 -11.38 8.35 15.97
C ASN A 705 -10.36 9.46 15.65
N ARG A 706 -10.08 9.67 14.36
CA ARG A 706 -9.24 10.79 13.93
C ARG A 706 -9.99 12.11 14.17
N PRO A 707 -9.26 13.22 14.43
CA PRO A 707 -9.87 14.52 14.55
C PRO A 707 -10.81 14.82 13.37
N LEU A 708 -12.05 15.19 13.67
CA LEU A 708 -13.04 15.63 12.69
C LEU A 708 -13.36 17.11 12.87
N LEU A 709 -13.03 17.92 11.87
CA LEU A 709 -13.22 19.35 11.83
C LEU A 709 -14.28 19.75 10.80
N LEU A 710 -14.73 21.00 10.89
CA LEU A 710 -15.55 21.68 9.90
C LEU A 710 -14.87 23.00 9.51
N HIS A 711 -14.66 23.24 8.22
CA HIS A 711 -14.21 24.54 7.73
C HIS A 711 -15.34 25.56 7.85
N THR A 712 -15.00 26.79 8.23
CA THR A 712 -15.98 27.85 8.46
C THR A 712 -16.03 28.83 7.30
N HIS A 713 -17.16 29.48 7.07
CA HIS A 713 -17.25 30.72 6.28
C HIS A 713 -16.39 31.85 6.87
N SER A 714 -15.93 32.77 6.02
CA SER A 714 -15.02 33.88 6.38
C SER A 714 -15.62 34.95 7.30
N GLU A 715 -16.92 35.23 7.21
CA GLU A 715 -17.59 36.29 7.94
C GLU A 715 -18.16 35.82 9.30
N ALA A 716 -18.09 36.67 10.33
CA ALA A 716 -18.51 36.30 11.69
C ALA A 716 -20.01 35.98 11.80
N ALA A 717 -20.86 36.64 11.00
CA ALA A 717 -22.31 36.40 11.00
C ALA A 717 -22.66 35.02 10.42
N ASP A 718 -22.01 34.63 9.33
CA ASP A 718 -22.22 33.33 8.69
C ASP A 718 -21.72 32.19 9.60
N LYS A 719 -20.57 32.39 10.27
CA LYS A 719 -20.11 31.49 11.34
C LYS A 719 -21.13 31.32 12.45
N ASP A 720 -21.70 32.41 12.94
CA ASP A 720 -22.69 32.37 14.02
C ASP A 720 -23.93 31.56 13.61
N GLU A 721 -24.40 31.71 12.37
CA GLU A 721 -25.54 30.98 11.84
C GLU A 721 -25.26 29.47 11.72
N ILE A 722 -24.12 29.10 11.12
CA ILE A 722 -23.80 27.70 10.80
C ILE A 722 -23.31 26.89 12.02
N LEU A 723 -22.54 27.52 12.91
CA LEU A 723 -21.84 26.78 13.97
C LEU A 723 -22.61 26.71 15.29
N THR A 724 -23.49 27.69 15.57
CA THR A 724 -24.28 27.69 16.81
C THR A 724 -25.12 26.42 16.98
N PRO A 725 -25.79 25.90 15.93
CA PRO A 725 -26.56 24.64 16.01
C PRO A 725 -25.69 23.40 16.32
N LEU A 726 -24.39 23.44 16.03
CA LEU A 726 -23.46 22.32 16.21
C LEU A 726 -22.78 22.31 17.59
N LEU A 727 -22.92 23.37 18.38
CA LEU A 727 -22.31 23.47 19.71
C LEU A 727 -22.74 22.30 20.62
N GLY A 728 -21.76 21.56 21.13
CA GLY A 728 -22.00 20.41 22.00
C GLY A 728 -22.44 19.14 21.27
N TYR A 729 -22.55 19.17 19.93
CA TYR A 729 -22.86 17.98 19.15
C TYR A 729 -21.69 16.98 19.21
N PRO A 730 -21.92 15.71 19.56
CA PRO A 730 -20.86 14.72 19.71
C PRO A 730 -20.24 14.36 18.35
N GLY A 731 -18.94 14.10 18.33
CA GLY A 731 -18.20 13.66 17.14
C GLY A 731 -17.58 14.78 16.31
N LEU A 732 -18.00 16.04 16.49
CA LEU A 732 -17.28 17.19 15.93
C LEU A 732 -16.21 17.66 16.94
N ASP A 733 -14.95 17.47 16.58
CA ASP A 733 -13.81 17.74 17.48
C ASP A 733 -13.31 19.19 17.38
N GLY A 734 -13.60 19.89 16.28
CA GLY A 734 -13.04 21.21 16.07
C GLY A 734 -13.52 21.96 14.85
N LEU A 735 -12.87 23.11 14.64
CA LEU A 735 -13.12 24.02 13.52
C LEU A 735 -11.82 24.36 12.81
N SER A 736 -11.91 24.43 11.49
CA SER A 736 -10.89 24.95 10.59
C SER A 736 -11.33 26.35 10.18
N PHE A 737 -10.68 27.39 10.70
CA PHE A 737 -11.14 28.76 10.53
C PHE A 737 -10.70 29.39 9.23
N GLN A 738 -11.66 30.09 8.64
CA GLN A 738 -11.44 31.17 7.69
C GLN A 738 -11.83 32.49 8.34
N VAL A 739 -11.01 33.52 8.22
CA VAL A 739 -11.31 34.86 8.79
C VAL A 739 -10.93 35.94 7.78
N SER A 740 -11.91 36.70 7.29
CA SER A 740 -11.69 37.73 6.26
C SER A 740 -10.83 38.90 6.73
N ASP A 741 -10.95 39.30 8.00
CA ASP A 741 -10.14 40.35 8.63
C ASP A 741 -9.17 39.74 9.67
N PRO A 742 -7.85 39.73 9.41
CA PRO A 742 -6.86 39.22 10.34
C PRO A 742 -6.90 39.84 11.75
N GLU A 743 -7.43 41.05 11.92
CA GLU A 743 -7.56 41.67 13.25
C GLU A 743 -8.62 40.99 14.13
N LEU A 744 -9.55 40.24 13.54
CA LEU A 744 -10.62 39.53 14.25
C LEU A 744 -10.24 38.12 14.70
N VAL A 745 -9.10 37.59 14.24
CA VAL A 745 -8.66 36.21 14.50
C VAL A 745 -8.67 35.89 16.00
N ALA A 746 -8.09 36.76 16.84
CA ALA A 746 -8.03 36.53 18.28
C ALA A 746 -9.42 36.51 18.93
N SER A 747 -10.30 37.45 18.56
CA SER A 747 -11.65 37.54 19.14
C SER A 747 -12.53 36.37 18.73
N GLU A 748 -12.50 35.96 17.46
CA GLU A 748 -13.29 34.83 16.99
C GLU A 748 -12.78 33.51 17.59
N THR A 749 -11.45 33.34 17.67
CA THR A 749 -10.85 32.17 18.32
C THR A 749 -11.29 32.06 19.77
N ALA A 750 -11.18 33.14 20.54
CA ALA A 750 -11.56 33.16 21.95
C ALA A 750 -13.06 32.90 22.15
N LYS A 751 -13.92 33.47 21.28
CA LYS A 751 -15.37 33.29 21.30
C LYS A 751 -15.74 31.81 21.13
N TRP A 752 -15.27 31.16 20.08
CA TRP A 752 -15.67 29.79 19.77
C TRP A 752 -15.05 28.74 20.71
N LEU A 753 -13.84 28.99 21.22
CA LEU A 753 -13.29 28.18 22.32
C LEU A 753 -14.12 28.29 23.60
N HIS A 754 -14.63 29.47 23.91
CA HIS A 754 -15.49 29.66 25.07
C HIS A 754 -16.83 28.95 24.88
N LEU A 755 -17.52 29.19 23.75
CA LEU A 755 -18.84 28.62 23.47
C LEU A 755 -18.81 27.09 23.43
N SER A 756 -17.82 26.49 22.75
CA SER A 756 -17.68 25.03 22.68
C SER A 756 -17.45 24.39 24.05
N ARG A 757 -16.63 25.02 24.91
CA ARG A 757 -16.43 24.60 26.30
C ARG A 757 -17.70 24.71 27.14
N GLU A 758 -18.47 25.80 27.00
CA GLU A 758 -19.74 25.96 27.71
C GLU A 758 -20.78 24.91 27.27
N ALA A 759 -20.75 24.53 25.98
CA ALA A 759 -21.58 23.48 25.43
C ALA A 759 -21.15 22.05 25.84
N GLY A 760 -20.02 21.90 26.54
CA GLY A 760 -19.53 20.63 27.06
C GLY A 760 -18.74 19.77 26.06
N ASN A 761 -18.41 20.30 24.88
CA ASN A 761 -17.54 19.66 23.88
C ASN A 761 -16.45 20.67 23.46
N PRO A 762 -15.32 20.77 24.19
CA PRO A 762 -14.27 21.73 23.88
C PRO A 762 -13.63 21.48 22.51
N TRP A 763 -13.82 22.40 21.58
CA TRP A 763 -13.30 22.29 20.22
C TRP A 763 -11.82 22.66 20.13
N VAL A 764 -11.08 21.93 19.28
CA VAL A 764 -9.82 22.43 18.72
C VAL A 764 -10.15 23.44 17.64
N ILE A 765 -9.42 24.56 17.57
CA ILE A 765 -9.62 25.56 16.51
C ILE A 765 -8.27 25.83 15.88
N THR A 766 -8.20 25.72 14.56
CA THR A 766 -7.05 26.06 13.72
C THR A 766 -7.37 27.25 12.82
N MET A 767 -6.37 28.05 12.47
CA MET A 767 -6.50 29.19 11.55
C MET A 767 -6.00 28.78 10.17
N ASP A 768 -6.88 28.44 9.24
CA ASP A 768 -6.48 27.70 8.03
C ASP A 768 -6.61 28.51 6.75
N GLU A 769 -7.43 29.55 6.76
CA GLU A 769 -7.57 30.44 5.62
C GLU A 769 -7.68 31.89 6.08
N ILE A 770 -6.60 32.65 5.90
CA ILE A 770 -6.49 34.02 6.36
C ILE A 770 -6.83 35.00 5.25
N GLY A 771 -7.74 35.92 5.52
CA GLY A 771 -8.17 36.92 4.57
C GLY A 771 -7.30 38.20 4.54
N PRO A 772 -7.66 39.16 3.67
CA PRO A 772 -8.79 39.08 2.75
C PRO A 772 -8.54 38.02 1.65
N TRP A 773 -9.59 37.36 1.18
CA TRP A 773 -9.51 36.20 0.27
C TRP A 773 -8.73 36.49 -1.03
N GLN A 774 -8.68 37.73 -1.48
CA GLN A 774 -7.90 38.11 -2.67
C GLN A 774 -6.39 38.00 -2.46
N ASP A 775 -5.93 38.33 -1.24
CA ASP A 775 -4.51 38.50 -0.94
C ASP A 775 -3.92 37.30 -0.20
N GLY A 776 -4.64 36.79 0.80
CA GLY A 776 -4.16 35.75 1.68
C GLY A 776 -2.73 36.00 2.20
N ALA A 777 -1.91 34.96 2.14
CA ALA A 777 -0.47 35.01 2.29
C ALA A 777 0.18 35.29 0.93
N ILE A 778 0.49 36.56 0.70
CA ILE A 778 1.20 37.05 -0.49
C ILE A 778 2.62 36.44 -0.62
N PRO A 779 3.27 36.51 -1.79
CA PRO A 779 4.64 36.04 -1.96
C PRO A 779 5.66 36.80 -1.10
N ASP A 780 6.79 36.17 -0.78
CA ASP A 780 7.89 36.76 0.00
C ASP A 780 8.48 38.02 -0.63
N ASP A 781 8.52 38.11 -1.97
CA ASP A 781 9.05 39.28 -2.69
C ASP A 781 8.06 40.46 -2.76
N GLU A 782 6.79 40.23 -2.43
CA GLU A 782 5.76 41.26 -2.30
C GLU A 782 5.51 41.69 -0.84
N ALA A 783 5.89 40.84 0.13
CA ALA A 783 5.74 41.09 1.56
C ALA A 783 6.75 42.11 2.11
N SER A 784 6.42 43.41 2.01
CA SER A 784 7.31 44.51 2.40
C SER A 784 7.76 44.54 3.87
N ASP A 785 7.09 43.81 4.76
CA ASP A 785 7.42 43.68 6.18
C ASP A 785 7.91 42.27 6.56
N ASP A 786 8.30 41.47 5.56
CA ASP A 786 8.69 40.07 5.70
C ASP A 786 7.63 39.24 6.47
N HIS A 787 6.34 39.48 6.20
CA HIS A 787 5.19 38.82 6.84
C HIS A 787 5.02 39.08 8.33
N ALA A 788 5.72 40.04 8.91
CA ALA A 788 5.69 40.29 10.36
C ALA A 788 4.27 40.59 10.87
N ARG A 789 3.50 41.40 10.14
CA ARG A 789 2.11 41.73 10.49
C ARG A 789 1.19 40.53 10.37
N LEU A 790 1.30 39.75 9.30
CA LEU A 790 0.49 38.56 9.09
C LEU A 790 0.73 37.51 10.18
N LEU A 791 1.99 37.22 10.49
CA LEU A 791 2.37 36.31 11.58
C LEU A 791 1.87 36.79 12.95
N GLN A 792 1.90 38.09 13.20
CA GLN A 792 1.37 38.67 14.44
C GLN A 792 -0.15 38.47 14.55
N LEU A 793 -0.90 38.81 13.49
CA LEU A 793 -2.36 38.80 13.51
C LEU A 793 -2.96 37.40 13.39
N ALA A 794 -2.42 36.56 12.52
CA ALA A 794 -2.98 35.24 12.24
C ALA A 794 -2.40 34.14 13.13
N MET A 795 -1.09 34.11 13.35
CA MET A 795 -0.45 33.02 14.11
C MET A 795 -0.35 33.34 15.60
N GLN A 796 0.32 34.44 15.97
CA GLN A 796 0.56 34.78 17.38
C GLN A 796 -0.75 35.07 18.09
N ALA A 797 -1.61 35.92 17.52
CA ALA A 797 -2.88 36.27 18.15
C ALA A 797 -3.82 35.06 18.28
N HIS A 798 -3.82 34.15 17.31
CA HIS A 798 -4.57 32.89 17.40
C HIS A 798 -4.04 32.01 18.54
N LEU A 799 -2.73 31.76 18.61
CA LEU A 799 -2.12 30.96 19.68
C LEU A 799 -2.35 31.57 21.08
N GLU A 800 -2.22 32.90 21.21
CA GLU A 800 -2.48 33.62 22.46
C GLU A 800 -3.96 33.56 22.90
N ALA A 801 -4.90 33.60 21.95
CA ALA A 801 -6.32 33.36 22.21
C ALA A 801 -6.61 31.90 22.57
N GLY A 802 -5.64 31.01 22.36
CA GLY A 802 -5.72 29.60 22.65
C GLY A 802 -6.13 28.76 21.43
N GLY A 803 -5.83 29.18 20.22
CA GLY A 803 -5.92 28.35 19.02
C GLY A 803 -4.84 27.26 18.97
N SER A 804 -4.87 26.41 17.93
CA SER A 804 -4.00 25.24 17.76
C SER A 804 -3.18 25.24 16.46
N GLY A 805 -2.81 26.43 15.98
CA GLY A 805 -1.87 26.62 14.87
C GLY A 805 -2.50 27.18 13.61
N VAL A 806 -1.72 27.23 12.53
CA VAL A 806 -2.07 27.93 11.29
C VAL A 806 -1.73 27.11 10.05
N GLU A 807 -2.52 27.25 8.99
CA GLU A 807 -2.18 26.93 7.60
C GLU A 807 -2.28 28.20 6.74
N TRP A 808 -1.40 28.31 5.74
CA TRP A 808 -1.27 29.52 4.93
C TRP A 808 -1.96 29.36 3.58
N TYR A 809 -3.04 30.12 3.38
CA TYR A 809 -3.77 30.28 2.12
C TYR A 809 -3.15 31.39 1.25
N PHE A 810 -3.04 31.21 -0.06
CA PHE A 810 -2.26 32.09 -0.95
C PHE A 810 -3.07 33.17 -1.68
N GLY A 811 -4.39 33.21 -1.50
CA GLY A 811 -5.26 34.18 -2.16
C GLY A 811 -5.37 33.95 -3.67
N ALA A 812 -6.19 34.78 -4.32
CA ALA A 812 -6.49 34.68 -5.76
C ALA A 812 -5.60 35.57 -6.66
N HIS A 813 -5.18 36.75 -6.17
CA HIS A 813 -4.68 37.82 -7.04
C HIS A 813 -3.16 37.84 -7.24
N HIS A 814 -2.40 37.12 -6.43
CA HIS A 814 -0.94 37.15 -6.45
C HIS A 814 -0.34 35.97 -7.23
N PRO A 815 0.90 36.05 -7.72
CA PRO A 815 1.57 34.91 -8.34
C PRO A 815 1.64 33.69 -7.41
N HIS A 816 1.56 32.49 -8.01
CA HIS A 816 1.48 31.23 -7.26
C HIS A 816 0.30 31.27 -6.28
N ASN A 817 -0.88 31.53 -6.84
CA ASN A 817 -2.13 31.62 -6.09
C ASN A 817 -2.59 30.24 -5.61
N ASP A 818 -3.73 30.22 -4.96
CA ASP A 818 -4.32 29.03 -4.36
C ASP A 818 -4.55 27.84 -5.33
N LEU A 819 -4.71 28.08 -6.64
CA LEU A 819 -4.97 27.02 -7.62
C LEU A 819 -3.79 26.74 -8.57
N THR A 820 -2.75 27.57 -8.55
CA THR A 820 -1.65 27.54 -9.55
C THR A 820 -0.26 27.52 -8.94
N ALA A 821 -0.14 27.34 -7.62
CA ALA A 821 1.14 27.33 -6.93
C ALA A 821 2.01 26.10 -7.28
N GLU A 822 2.87 26.24 -8.30
CA GLU A 822 3.87 25.20 -8.67
C GLU A 822 5.15 25.21 -7.82
N ASP A 823 5.52 26.36 -7.24
CA ASP A 823 6.72 26.52 -6.41
C ASP A 823 6.35 27.16 -5.07
N LEU A 824 6.33 26.33 -4.02
CA LEU A 824 6.01 26.78 -2.66
C LEU A 824 7.21 27.49 -2.00
N ARG A 825 8.34 27.66 -2.71
CA ARG A 825 9.41 28.60 -2.30
C ARG A 825 9.01 30.06 -2.40
N SER A 826 7.92 30.38 -3.10
CA SER A 826 7.37 31.73 -3.11
C SER A 826 7.01 32.25 -1.70
N ARG A 827 6.83 31.36 -0.70
CA ARG A 827 6.57 31.68 0.72
C ARG A 827 7.58 31.03 1.69
N ASP A 828 8.83 30.76 1.26
CA ASP A 828 9.87 30.13 2.09
C ASP A 828 10.10 30.87 3.42
N LEU A 829 10.17 32.20 3.38
CA LEU A 829 10.40 33.04 4.55
C LEU A 829 9.23 32.95 5.53
N LEU A 830 7.99 33.00 5.03
CA LEU A 830 6.79 32.84 5.84
C LEU A 830 6.79 31.48 6.56
N PHE A 831 7.02 30.39 5.82
CA PHE A 831 7.03 29.04 6.39
C PHE A 831 8.10 28.88 7.48
N ARG A 832 9.32 29.37 7.24
CA ARG A 832 10.40 29.29 8.23
C ARG A 832 10.07 30.07 9.50
N ARG A 833 9.55 31.30 9.37
CA ARG A 833 9.17 32.14 10.51
C ARG A 833 8.01 31.54 11.30
N ALA A 834 7.00 31.01 10.62
CA ALA A 834 5.91 30.29 11.27
C ALA A 834 6.43 29.08 12.06
N ALA A 835 7.32 28.28 11.46
CA ALA A 835 7.92 27.13 12.13
C ALA A 835 8.80 27.55 13.34
N GLU A 836 9.46 28.71 13.30
CA GLU A 836 10.17 29.28 14.45
C GLU A 836 9.23 29.63 15.61
N ILE A 837 8.12 30.31 15.32
CA ILE A 837 7.09 30.64 16.33
C ILE A 837 6.50 29.36 16.92
N ARG A 838 6.15 28.37 16.08
CA ARG A 838 5.66 27.06 16.52
C ARG A 838 6.62 26.41 17.52
N ARG A 839 7.89 26.26 17.14
CA ARG A 839 8.91 25.61 17.99
C ARG A 839 9.12 26.36 19.29
N ALA A 840 9.08 27.69 19.27
CA ALA A 840 9.18 28.50 20.48
C ALA A 840 7.98 28.27 21.42
N TRP A 841 6.77 28.14 20.87
CA TRP A 841 5.56 27.85 21.62
C TRP A 841 5.60 26.46 22.27
N GLU A 842 5.87 25.42 21.48
CA GLU A 842 5.97 24.03 21.97
C GLU A 842 7.04 23.88 23.06
N ALA A 843 8.17 24.58 22.91
CA ALA A 843 9.24 24.60 23.91
C ALA A 843 8.86 25.36 25.20
N ALA A 844 7.95 26.33 25.13
CA ALA A 844 7.46 27.05 26.30
C ALA A 844 6.45 26.22 27.12
N GLN A 845 5.61 25.43 26.47
CA GLN A 845 4.63 24.54 27.11
C GLN A 845 5.27 23.30 27.76
N SER A 846 6.48 22.92 27.33
CA SER A 846 7.22 21.76 27.84
C SER A 846 8.03 22.04 29.13
N ARG A 847 7.98 23.28 29.66
CA ARG A 847 8.66 23.70 30.90
C ARG A 847 7.65 23.88 32.03
#